data_AF-A0A6G3C1D9-F1
#
_entry.id   AF-A0A6G3C1D9-F1
#
_cell.length_a   1.000
_cell.length_b   1.000
_cell.length_c   1.000
_cell.angle_alpha   90.00
_cell.angle_beta   90.00
_cell.angle_gamma   90.00
#
_symmetry.space_group_name_H-M   'P 1'
#
loop_
_entity.id
_entity.type
_entity.pdbx_description
1 polymer ?
#
loop_
_entity_poly.entity_id
_entity_poly.type
_entity_poly.pdbx_seq_one_letter_code
_entity_poly.pdbx_strand_id
1 'polypeptide(L)'
;MGEDLGFERLLEEEGFFARLLGRSPSGGGSKLLYGPDLPVVLLTGGPGMGKGRLLRLVRDRFAAKVPVIYLDCASQAYEDDAGPEPGARSDLTEALVDVAGRLRAWQGTGGPFVFPRFFAGLTMIATGAADRSPQAVRTEVERYENLPQQQGLRGLGTGGFWRNVLIGVIRNLLNTLAGQLLGTTGASVAGALLEALFANAAPKGRGELARIYGAYPTAGRQPEHGLLDLATDFKAGGEAREVAERFLFRALREDIEAAYEGPVGWLSRVGRPALLLDHADSPLGERLLRAVLTDRRDGQRDRVVIVGTARREDGGAFLYGGLSPEDAGYPAEYRPADGIPATWSRTTGPQPDQAPLADGVLLLRMPFLTGDQLRDETLRRQRRTEPESGANRRRVVAAVARLSGGRPHTVIRLAAAAATFRMPADANDRDLLDAPLRHPDGAAERPVTDVLLQELILDQLPVGLPEEHRDQWLDLITHLSVAHDMECADVLLLHHQAHRVSVLTGHQVAKLLTETGWPGCERHFIGDFGLRQLLVHRLYGLRPDGAAWHADHHLLRDHYALRAADDGAASGEAFRSLTAHRMNHHLVSGGADDVVRHLAATLPGRPREWCAELLEIAQAPCPGGADARRVRAQGLVSLEGPALRRTVDQLLHAVWLCEERTRPTGSEMARTLAGLLERLSIMEFDGAGDLGPTATEWSGLAANQRPLLRCSCTDQLGRRR
;
A
#
# COMPACT_ATOMS: atom_id res chain seq x y z
N MET A 1 12.71 -7.65 -20.94
CA MET A 1 11.32 -7.15 -20.87
C MET A 1 10.53 -7.90 -19.80
N GLY A 2 10.88 -7.67 -18.53
CA GLY A 2 10.19 -8.22 -17.35
C GLY A 2 10.15 -7.24 -16.17
N GLU A 3 10.71 -6.04 -16.35
CA GLU A 3 10.81 -5.00 -15.32
C GLU A 3 9.62 -4.04 -15.34
N ASP A 4 8.84 -3.98 -16.43
CA ASP A 4 7.70 -3.05 -16.54
C ASP A 4 6.34 -3.72 -16.43
N LEU A 5 6.29 -5.02 -16.11
CA LEU A 5 5.04 -5.81 -16.17
C LEU A 5 3.87 -5.08 -15.48
N GLY A 6 2.87 -4.69 -16.28
CA GLY A 6 1.67 -3.98 -15.83
C GLY A 6 1.74 -2.45 -15.88
N PHE A 7 2.91 -1.87 -16.21
CA PHE A 7 3.20 -0.44 -16.19
C PHE A 7 3.59 0.12 -17.56
N GLU A 8 3.48 -0.67 -18.62
CA GLU A 8 4.01 -0.35 -19.95
C GLU A 8 3.47 1.00 -20.44
N ARG A 9 2.14 1.19 -20.41
CA ARG A 9 1.46 2.43 -20.82
C ARG A 9 1.87 3.67 -20.03
N LEU A 10 2.32 3.51 -18.78
CA LEU A 10 2.75 4.64 -17.94
C LEU A 10 4.16 5.12 -18.31
N LEU A 11 5.00 4.20 -18.80
CA LEU A 11 6.43 4.39 -19.02
C LEU A 11 6.82 4.47 -20.51
N GLU A 12 5.85 4.45 -21.43
CA GLU A 12 6.02 4.63 -22.87
C GLU A 12 6.48 6.07 -23.24
N GLU A 13 6.92 6.26 -24.48
CA GLU A 13 7.43 7.54 -25.00
C GLU A 13 6.43 8.71 -24.85
N GLU A 14 5.14 8.41 -25.00
CA GLU A 14 4.05 9.36 -24.77
C GLU A 14 3.22 9.04 -23.53
N GLY A 15 3.75 8.18 -22.65
CA GLY A 15 3.08 7.73 -21.44
C GLY A 15 2.88 8.84 -20.40
N PHE A 16 2.14 8.52 -19.35
CA PHE A 16 1.80 9.46 -18.28
C PHE A 16 3.02 10.19 -17.70
N PHE A 17 4.09 9.45 -17.34
CA PHE A 17 5.28 10.07 -16.74
C PHE A 17 6.07 10.90 -17.74
N ALA A 18 6.12 10.50 -19.01
CA ALA A 18 6.78 11.28 -20.05
C ALA A 18 6.15 12.67 -20.20
N ARG A 19 4.82 12.73 -20.20
CA ARG A 19 4.04 13.97 -20.30
C ARG A 19 3.98 14.74 -18.99
N LEU A 20 4.08 14.08 -17.83
CA LEU A 20 4.17 14.75 -16.53
C LEU A 20 5.51 15.48 -16.37
N LEU A 21 6.60 14.84 -16.79
CA LEU A 21 7.97 15.36 -16.72
C LEU A 21 8.34 16.23 -17.93
N GLY A 22 7.56 16.22 -19.01
CA GLY A 22 7.84 16.95 -20.26
C GLY A 22 9.02 16.39 -21.05
N ARG A 23 9.43 15.15 -20.75
CA ARG A 23 10.57 14.47 -21.38
C ARG A 23 10.26 12.99 -21.49
N SER A 24 10.50 12.39 -22.65
CA SER A 24 10.29 10.96 -22.85
C SER A 24 11.47 10.12 -22.31
N PRO A 25 11.30 8.79 -22.14
CA PRO A 25 12.36 7.90 -21.68
C PRO A 25 13.59 7.90 -22.60
N SER A 26 13.38 8.00 -23.92
CA SER A 26 14.46 8.17 -24.91
C SER A 26 15.15 9.55 -24.85
N GLY A 27 14.59 10.50 -24.10
CA GLY A 27 15.06 11.87 -24.04
C GLY A 27 14.49 12.76 -25.15
N GLY A 28 13.39 12.41 -25.78
CA GLY A 28 12.61 13.32 -26.62
C GLY A 28 11.85 14.35 -25.78
N GLY A 29 11.50 15.51 -26.35
CA GLY A 29 10.56 16.43 -25.71
C GLY A 29 9.15 15.84 -25.70
N SER A 30 8.39 16.06 -24.62
CA SER A 30 7.00 15.59 -24.53
C SER A 30 6.07 16.74 -24.12
N LYS A 31 4.83 16.72 -24.63
CA LYS A 31 3.82 17.74 -24.30
C LYS A 31 3.40 17.58 -22.84
N LEU A 32 3.43 18.68 -22.09
CA LEU A 32 3.05 18.69 -20.67
C LEU A 32 1.56 18.39 -20.48
N LEU A 33 1.23 17.52 -19.51
CA LEU A 33 -0.17 17.22 -19.14
C LEU A 33 -0.87 18.41 -18.48
N TYR A 34 -0.16 19.06 -17.56
CA TYR A 34 -0.71 20.08 -16.68
C TYR A 34 0.05 21.39 -16.83
N GLY A 35 -0.65 22.51 -16.62
CA GLY A 35 -0.08 23.84 -16.58
C GLY A 35 0.81 24.08 -15.35
N PRO A 36 0.91 25.32 -14.85
CA PRO A 36 1.74 25.64 -13.68
C PRO A 36 1.15 25.15 -12.34
N ASP A 37 -0.17 24.90 -12.26
CA ASP A 37 -0.78 24.20 -11.12
C ASP A 37 -0.65 22.69 -11.34
N LEU A 38 0.22 22.07 -10.54
CA LEU A 38 0.49 20.64 -10.62
C LEU A 38 -0.25 19.89 -9.52
N PRO A 39 -0.90 18.76 -9.85
CA PRO A 39 -1.37 17.85 -8.81
C PRO A 39 -0.17 17.20 -8.11
N VAL A 40 -0.40 16.79 -6.87
CA VAL A 40 0.37 15.70 -6.27
C VAL A 40 -0.22 14.40 -6.80
N VAL A 41 0.60 13.55 -7.41
CA VAL A 41 0.14 12.25 -7.93
C VAL A 41 0.35 11.20 -6.84
N LEU A 42 -0.72 10.55 -6.39
CA LEU A 42 -0.61 9.43 -5.44
C LEU A 42 -0.87 8.12 -6.16
N LEU A 43 0.13 7.24 -6.18
CA LEU A 43 0.00 5.86 -6.62
C LEU A 43 -0.77 5.10 -5.55
N THR A 44 -1.99 4.67 -5.84
CA THR A 44 -2.88 4.02 -4.86
C THR A 44 -3.05 2.53 -5.11
N GLY A 45 -3.06 1.75 -4.03
CA GLY A 45 -3.36 0.32 -4.04
C GLY A 45 -2.65 -0.39 -2.90
N GLY A 46 -3.22 -1.53 -2.46
CA GLY A 46 -2.67 -2.30 -1.34
C GLY A 46 -1.29 -2.94 -1.57
N PRO A 47 -0.87 -3.83 -0.67
CA PRO A 47 0.43 -4.50 -0.76
C PRO A 47 0.54 -5.33 -2.05
N GLY A 48 1.74 -5.38 -2.63
CA GLY A 48 2.00 -6.15 -3.85
C GLY A 48 1.51 -5.53 -5.17
N MET A 49 0.96 -4.31 -5.15
CA MET A 49 0.56 -3.57 -6.37
C MET A 49 1.74 -2.96 -7.14
N GLY A 50 2.95 -3.03 -6.60
CA GLY A 50 4.18 -2.61 -7.29
C GLY A 50 4.41 -1.11 -7.34
N LYS A 51 3.85 -0.33 -6.39
CA LYS A 51 4.00 1.13 -6.29
C LYS A 51 5.46 1.59 -6.24
N GLY A 52 6.23 1.14 -5.25
CA GLY A 52 7.65 1.47 -5.12
C GLY A 52 8.51 0.96 -6.28
N ARG A 53 8.12 -0.16 -6.91
CA ARG A 53 8.75 -0.63 -8.15
C ARG A 53 8.52 0.36 -9.30
N LEU A 54 7.30 0.86 -9.48
CA LEU A 54 7.00 1.87 -10.50
C LEU A 54 7.83 3.14 -10.26
N LEU A 55 7.93 3.63 -9.02
CA LEU A 55 8.77 4.80 -8.72
C LEU A 55 10.25 4.56 -9.08
N ARG A 56 10.80 3.38 -8.74
CA ARG A 56 12.19 3.03 -9.13
C ARG A 56 12.36 2.96 -10.64
N LEU A 57 11.40 2.39 -11.37
CA LEU A 57 11.44 2.38 -12.85
C LEU A 57 11.40 3.81 -13.42
N VAL A 58 10.55 4.69 -12.87
CA VAL A 58 10.52 6.10 -13.29
C VAL A 58 11.88 6.75 -13.02
N ARG A 59 12.47 6.57 -11.83
CA ARG A 59 13.83 7.06 -11.56
C ARG A 59 14.82 6.52 -12.59
N ASP A 60 14.89 5.20 -12.79
CA ASP A 60 15.91 4.58 -13.63
C ASP A 60 15.77 4.99 -15.11
N ARG A 61 14.54 5.18 -15.59
CA ARG A 61 14.26 5.64 -16.96
C ARG A 61 14.55 7.12 -17.17
N PHE A 62 14.18 7.98 -16.23
CA PHE A 62 14.14 9.43 -16.44
C PHE A 62 15.29 10.19 -15.76
N ALA A 63 15.96 9.63 -14.75
CA ALA A 63 17.00 10.31 -13.97
C ALA A 63 18.26 10.67 -14.78
N ALA A 64 18.48 10.09 -15.98
CA ALA A 64 19.55 10.57 -16.85
C ALA A 64 19.16 11.79 -17.72
N LYS A 65 17.87 12.16 -17.73
CA LYS A 65 17.28 13.11 -18.68
C LYS A 65 16.68 14.33 -17.99
N VAL A 66 16.09 14.14 -16.82
CA VAL A 66 15.57 15.20 -15.95
C VAL A 66 15.94 14.90 -14.49
N PRO A 67 16.05 15.92 -13.62
CA PRO A 67 16.38 15.69 -12.21
C PRO A 67 15.26 14.94 -11.50
N VAL A 68 15.46 13.66 -11.20
CA VAL A 68 14.49 12.81 -10.49
C VAL A 68 15.13 12.28 -9.23
N ILE A 69 14.56 12.63 -8.07
CA ILE A 69 15.00 12.12 -6.78
C ILE A 69 13.98 11.10 -6.27
N TYR A 70 14.48 9.93 -5.86
CA TYR A 70 13.71 8.92 -5.16
C TYR A 70 14.06 8.96 -3.68
N LEU A 71 13.03 9.12 -2.84
CA LEU A 71 13.13 9.16 -1.39
C LEU A 71 12.28 8.02 -0.82
N ASP A 72 12.85 7.21 0.06
CA ASP A 72 12.09 6.26 0.86
C ASP A 72 11.73 6.93 2.20
N CYS A 73 10.47 7.32 2.36
CA CYS A 73 10.02 8.04 3.55
C CYS A 73 9.91 7.14 4.79
N ALA A 74 10.00 5.81 4.65
CA ALA A 74 10.04 4.87 5.78
C ALA A 74 11.47 4.54 6.25
N SER A 75 12.49 5.17 5.67
CA SER A 75 13.89 4.94 6.03
C SER A 75 14.23 5.50 7.41
N GLN A 76 14.62 4.61 8.33
CA GLN A 76 15.07 4.97 9.69
C GLN A 76 16.28 5.90 9.71
N ALA A 77 17.10 5.90 8.64
CA ALA A 77 18.31 6.71 8.55
C ALA A 77 18.07 8.20 8.80
N TYR A 78 16.92 8.77 8.40
CA TYR A 78 16.65 10.20 8.63
C TYR A 78 16.35 10.51 10.09
N GLU A 79 15.66 9.61 10.79
CA GLU A 79 15.44 9.74 12.23
C GLU A 79 16.76 9.57 13.00
N ASP A 80 17.57 8.59 12.59
CA ASP A 80 18.88 8.32 13.19
C ASP A 80 19.86 9.50 13.01
N ASP A 81 19.86 10.11 11.81
CA ASP A 81 20.70 11.29 11.50
C ASP A 81 20.23 12.56 12.23
N ALA A 82 18.93 12.67 12.51
CA ALA A 82 18.33 13.79 13.23
C ALA A 82 18.50 13.67 14.76
N GLY A 83 18.46 12.44 15.29
CA GLY A 83 18.48 12.13 16.72
C GLY A 83 19.58 12.83 17.55
N PRO A 84 20.83 13.00 17.05
CA PRO A 84 21.89 13.68 17.78
C PRO A 84 21.60 15.15 18.14
N GLU A 85 20.81 15.88 17.35
CA GLU A 85 20.59 17.32 17.52
C GLU A 85 19.11 17.69 17.29
N PRO A 86 18.17 17.24 18.15
CA PRO A 86 16.74 17.34 17.89
C PRO A 86 16.21 18.79 17.83
N GLY A 87 16.96 19.75 18.37
CA GLY A 87 16.65 21.19 18.30
C GLY A 87 17.13 21.88 17.02
N ALA A 88 17.99 21.22 16.22
CA ALA A 88 18.55 21.73 14.96
C ALA A 88 18.28 20.82 13.74
N ARG A 89 17.84 19.57 14.00
CA ARG A 89 17.57 18.54 12.98
C ARG A 89 16.26 17.84 13.27
N SER A 90 15.51 17.57 12.21
CA SER A 90 14.44 16.57 12.14
C SER A 90 14.69 15.65 10.94
N ASP A 91 14.06 14.48 10.99
CA ASP A 91 13.99 13.54 9.87
C ASP A 91 13.56 14.23 8.55
N LEU A 92 12.60 15.17 8.62
CA LEU A 92 12.20 15.96 7.46
C LEU A 92 13.34 16.85 6.95
N THR A 93 14.04 17.58 7.83
CA THR A 93 15.18 18.40 7.38
C THR A 93 16.32 17.56 6.82
N GLU A 94 16.60 16.39 7.38
CA GLU A 94 17.63 15.48 6.88
C GLU A 94 17.23 14.92 5.49
N ALA A 95 15.96 14.55 5.31
CA ALA A 95 15.44 14.17 3.99
C ALA A 95 15.55 15.30 2.96
N LEU A 96 15.25 16.55 3.34
CA LEU A 96 15.41 17.71 2.45
C LEU A 96 16.89 18.00 2.13
N VAL A 97 17.80 17.80 3.08
CA VAL A 97 19.25 17.93 2.88
C VAL A 97 19.75 16.86 1.91
N ASP A 98 19.28 15.61 2.01
CA ASP A 98 19.60 14.56 1.03
C ASP A 98 19.08 14.91 -0.37
N VAL A 99 17.82 15.38 -0.48
CA VAL A 99 17.26 15.87 -1.76
C VAL A 99 18.13 16.98 -2.36
N ALA A 100 18.49 17.99 -1.56
CA ALA A 100 19.34 19.09 -2.00
C ALA A 100 20.75 18.62 -2.40
N GLY A 101 21.33 17.69 -1.65
CA GLY A 101 22.63 17.08 -1.93
C GLY A 101 22.65 16.34 -3.27
N ARG A 102 21.63 15.52 -3.54
CA ARG A 102 21.50 14.78 -4.81
C ARG A 102 21.27 15.70 -6.00
N LEU A 103 20.45 16.74 -5.85
CA LEU A 103 20.24 17.75 -6.90
C LEU A 103 21.49 18.59 -7.14
N ARG A 104 22.29 18.89 -6.11
CA ARG A 104 23.59 19.53 -6.28
C ARG A 104 24.56 18.63 -7.06
N ALA A 105 24.48 17.30 -6.90
CA ALA A 105 25.30 16.36 -7.65
C ALA A 105 24.83 16.16 -9.12
N TRP A 106 23.76 16.84 -9.56
CA TRP A 106 23.23 16.72 -10.91
C TRP A 106 24.23 17.17 -11.98
N GLN A 107 24.55 16.26 -12.91
CA GLN A 107 25.49 16.50 -14.02
C GLN A 107 24.80 16.64 -15.39
N GLY A 108 23.47 16.53 -15.44
CA GLY A 108 22.73 16.64 -16.69
C GLY A 108 22.52 18.09 -17.15
N THR A 109 21.54 18.28 -18.03
CA THR A 109 21.19 19.57 -18.63
C THR A 109 20.98 20.67 -17.58
N GLY A 110 21.66 21.81 -17.78
CA GLY A 110 21.68 22.97 -16.88
C GLY A 110 22.54 22.86 -15.63
N GLY A 111 23.22 21.72 -15.41
CA GLY A 111 24.21 21.55 -14.35
C GLY A 111 23.65 21.56 -12.93
N PRO A 112 24.53 21.59 -11.92
CA PRO A 112 24.16 21.40 -10.52
C PRO A 112 23.21 22.48 -10.00
N PHE A 113 22.38 22.11 -9.04
CA PHE A 113 21.50 23.06 -8.32
C PHE A 113 22.24 23.71 -7.15
N VAL A 114 21.79 24.92 -6.79
CA VAL A 114 22.25 25.63 -5.58
C VAL A 114 21.04 26.01 -4.74
N PHE A 115 21.22 25.97 -3.41
CA PHE A 115 20.12 26.08 -2.46
C PHE A 115 20.35 27.21 -1.44
N PRO A 116 20.49 28.46 -1.90
CA PRO A 116 20.84 29.57 -1.03
C PRO A 116 19.74 29.97 -0.04
N ARG A 117 18.45 29.86 -0.41
CA ARG A 117 17.34 30.19 0.48
C ARG A 117 17.22 29.10 1.54
N PHE A 118 17.16 27.85 1.10
CA PHE A 118 17.11 26.70 2.01
C PHE A 118 18.30 26.69 2.98
N PHE A 119 19.52 26.96 2.51
CA PHE A 119 20.72 27.08 3.36
C PHE A 119 20.58 28.17 4.44
N ALA A 120 19.98 29.33 4.13
CA ALA A 120 19.77 30.38 5.12
C ALA A 120 18.86 29.91 6.27
N GLY A 121 17.78 29.19 5.94
CA GLY A 121 16.90 28.58 6.94
C GLY A 121 17.61 27.51 7.78
N LEU A 122 18.37 26.61 7.14
CA LEU A 122 19.16 25.58 7.83
C LEU A 122 20.20 26.20 8.78
N THR A 123 20.84 27.31 8.36
CA THR A 123 21.81 28.04 9.18
C THR A 123 21.15 28.63 10.43
N MET A 124 19.89 29.06 10.33
CA MET A 124 19.17 29.62 11.48
C MET A 124 18.66 28.54 12.44
N ILE A 125 18.14 27.41 11.96
CA ILE A 125 17.74 26.31 12.86
C ILE A 125 18.95 25.67 13.56
N ALA A 126 20.15 25.73 12.96
CA ALA A 126 21.40 25.28 13.57
C ALA A 126 21.69 25.97 14.93
N THR A 127 21.12 27.15 15.18
CA THR A 127 21.20 27.83 16.49
C THR A 127 20.49 27.09 17.62
N GLY A 128 19.65 26.10 17.28
CA GLY A 128 18.97 25.20 18.20
C GLY A 128 19.81 24.01 18.69
N ALA A 129 21.08 23.89 18.28
CA ALA A 129 21.97 22.82 18.71
C ALA A 129 22.05 22.69 20.25
N ALA A 130 22.14 21.45 20.73
CA ALA A 130 21.91 21.04 22.12
C ALA A 130 22.83 21.76 23.12
N ASP A 131 24.13 21.84 22.79
CA ASP A 131 25.14 22.48 23.64
C ASP A 131 25.03 24.01 23.65
N ARG A 132 24.21 24.60 22.75
CA ARG A 132 24.01 26.04 22.55
C ARG A 132 25.31 26.84 22.43
N SER A 133 26.41 26.13 22.15
CA SER A 133 27.74 26.70 22.01
C SER A 133 27.93 27.17 20.57
N PRO A 134 28.69 28.25 20.34
CA PRO A 134 29.05 28.65 18.99
C PRO A 134 29.75 27.53 18.19
N GLN A 135 30.40 26.58 18.88
CA GLN A 135 31.04 25.43 18.26
C GLN A 135 30.03 24.39 17.75
N ALA A 136 28.98 24.07 18.51
CA ALA A 136 27.92 23.16 18.06
C ALA A 136 27.15 23.75 16.87
N VAL A 137 26.82 25.04 16.92
CA VAL A 137 26.21 25.77 15.79
C VAL A 137 27.13 25.72 14.56
N ARG A 138 28.45 25.87 14.75
CA ARG A 138 29.42 25.76 13.65
C ARG A 138 29.43 24.38 13.03
N THR A 139 29.48 23.32 13.85
CA THR A 139 29.45 21.94 13.36
C THR A 139 28.20 21.67 12.53
N GLU A 140 27.04 22.17 12.96
CA GLU A 140 25.80 22.03 12.16
C GLU A 140 25.85 22.82 10.84
N VAL A 141 26.31 24.07 10.86
CA VAL A 141 26.41 24.88 9.64
C VAL A 141 27.41 24.28 8.64
N GLU A 142 28.51 23.68 9.13
CA GLU A 142 29.52 23.01 8.29
C GLU A 142 28.94 21.82 7.50
N ARG A 143 27.93 21.12 8.03
CA ARG A 143 27.25 20.03 7.29
C ARG A 143 26.59 20.53 6.00
N TYR A 144 26.14 21.77 5.99
CA TYR A 144 25.35 22.34 4.90
C TYR A 144 26.13 23.31 4.00
N GLU A 145 27.42 23.54 4.28
CA GLU A 145 28.26 24.57 3.61
C GLU A 145 28.34 24.41 2.09
N ASN A 146 28.08 23.20 1.63
CA ASN A 146 28.15 22.79 0.25
C ASN A 146 26.93 23.23 -0.57
N LEU A 147 25.78 23.44 0.05
CA LEU A 147 24.50 23.75 -0.59
C LEU A 147 24.46 25.09 -1.37
N PRO A 148 25.03 26.21 -0.87
CA PRO A 148 24.98 27.48 -1.58
C PRO A 148 26.08 27.64 -2.65
N GLN A 149 27.02 26.70 -2.78
CA GLN A 149 28.18 26.83 -3.67
C GLN A 149 27.91 26.27 -5.07
N GLN A 150 28.15 27.07 -6.12
CA GLN A 150 28.28 26.55 -7.48
C GLN A 150 29.65 25.88 -7.67
N GLN A 151 29.66 24.60 -8.03
CA GLN A 151 30.87 23.98 -8.59
C GLN A 151 31.08 24.53 -10.01
N GLY A 152 31.84 25.63 -10.12
CA GLY A 152 32.15 26.24 -11.41
C GLY A 152 33.34 25.57 -12.10
N LEU A 153 33.17 25.23 -13.39
CA LEU A 153 34.25 25.29 -14.36
C LEU A 153 34.87 26.70 -14.31
N ARG A 154 36.18 26.77 -14.08
CA ARG A 154 36.94 28.02 -14.06
C ARG A 154 36.66 28.84 -15.34
N GLY A 155 36.01 30.01 -15.22
CA GLY A 155 36.14 31.05 -16.25
C GLY A 155 34.91 31.89 -16.64
N LEU A 156 33.67 31.53 -16.29
CA LEU A 156 32.50 32.36 -16.64
C LEU A 156 31.75 32.81 -15.38
N GLY A 157 32.10 34.00 -14.90
CA GLY A 157 31.51 34.62 -13.72
C GLY A 157 30.11 35.15 -13.98
N THR A 158 29.09 34.35 -13.64
CA THR A 158 27.78 34.89 -13.27
C THR A 158 27.77 35.12 -11.76
N GLY A 159 27.69 36.38 -11.33
CA GLY A 159 27.72 36.76 -9.91
C GLY A 159 26.74 35.94 -9.07
N GLY A 160 27.27 35.13 -8.16
CA GLY A 160 26.48 34.26 -7.28
C GLY A 160 25.51 35.06 -6.39
N PHE A 161 24.41 34.41 -6.03
CA PHE A 161 23.41 34.92 -5.06
C PHE A 161 24.07 35.37 -3.75
N TRP A 162 25.06 34.61 -3.30
CA TRP A 162 25.98 34.95 -2.23
C TRP A 162 27.27 35.49 -2.82
N ARG A 163 27.85 36.53 -2.24
CA ARG A 163 29.26 36.84 -2.47
C ARG A 163 30.03 35.56 -2.10
N ASN A 164 31.00 35.09 -2.89
CA ASN A 164 31.81 33.85 -2.65
C ASN A 164 32.52 33.79 -1.27
N VAL A 165 32.29 34.80 -0.43
CA VAL A 165 32.90 35.12 0.86
C VAL A 165 31.96 34.77 2.04
N LEU A 166 30.66 34.52 1.83
CA LEU A 166 29.68 34.30 2.92
C LEU A 166 30.10 33.18 3.89
N ILE A 167 30.42 31.99 3.37
CA ILE A 167 30.76 30.83 4.22
C ILE A 167 32.02 31.13 5.02
N GLY A 168 33.00 31.79 4.41
CA GLY A 168 34.19 32.26 5.10
C GLY A 168 33.88 33.25 6.22
N VAL A 169 32.91 34.15 6.01
CA VAL A 169 32.48 35.12 7.02
C VAL A 169 31.70 34.45 8.15
N ILE A 170 30.75 33.56 7.84
CA ILE A 170 30.00 32.80 8.86
C ILE A 170 30.97 31.95 9.68
N ARG A 171 31.90 31.23 9.03
CA ARG A 171 32.92 30.43 9.72
C ARG A 171 33.84 31.30 10.59
N ASN A 172 34.31 32.43 10.06
CA ASN A 172 35.17 33.34 10.83
C ASN A 172 34.42 33.93 12.02
N LEU A 173 33.15 34.33 11.83
CA LEU A 173 32.29 34.82 12.90
C LEU A 173 32.12 33.76 13.98
N LEU A 174 31.76 32.53 13.60
CA LEU A 174 31.59 31.43 14.55
C LEU A 174 32.92 31.07 15.25
N ASN A 175 34.06 31.16 14.56
CA ASN A 175 35.37 30.99 15.17
C ASN A 175 35.69 32.10 16.19
N THR A 176 35.36 33.35 15.86
CA THR A 176 35.56 34.47 16.80
C THR A 176 34.67 34.34 18.03
N LEU A 177 33.42 33.89 17.87
CA LEU A 177 32.49 33.66 18.97
C LEU A 177 32.86 32.43 19.80
N ALA A 178 33.37 31.37 19.18
CA ALA A 178 33.86 30.18 19.86
C ALA A 178 35.15 30.44 20.66
N GLY A 179 36.00 31.37 20.20
CA GLY A 179 37.23 31.78 20.90
C GLY A 179 37.00 32.74 22.07
N GLN A 180 35.81 33.31 22.22
CA GLN A 180 35.46 34.19 23.34
C GLN A 180 35.07 33.36 24.57
N LEU A 181 35.91 33.39 25.61
CA LEU A 181 35.79 32.61 26.85
C LEU A 181 34.58 32.98 27.76
N LEU A 182 33.72 33.91 27.35
CA LEU A 182 32.60 34.41 28.16
C LEU A 182 31.25 34.09 27.50
N GLY A 183 30.58 33.06 28.03
CA GLY A 183 29.14 32.78 28.00
C GLY A 183 28.26 33.45 26.93
N THR A 184 28.62 33.31 25.64
CA THR A 184 27.77 33.77 24.54
C THR A 184 26.48 32.96 24.54
N THR A 185 25.34 33.62 24.73
CA THR A 185 24.03 32.98 24.71
C THR A 185 23.60 32.69 23.27
N GLY A 186 22.81 31.64 23.03
CA GLY A 186 22.34 31.27 21.69
C GLY A 186 21.64 32.41 20.92
N ALA A 187 20.99 33.36 21.62
CA ALA A 187 20.39 34.55 21.01
C ALA A 187 21.42 35.51 20.39
N SER A 188 22.61 35.63 20.99
CA SER A 188 23.71 36.45 20.45
C SER A 188 24.29 35.84 19.18
N VAL A 189 24.35 34.51 19.11
CA VAL A 189 24.80 33.77 17.91
C VAL A 189 23.76 33.91 16.78
N ALA A 190 22.47 33.80 17.09
CA ALA A 190 21.40 33.98 16.11
C ALA A 190 21.38 35.38 15.49
N GLY A 191 21.50 36.44 16.31
CA GLY A 191 21.59 37.82 15.84
C GLY A 191 22.81 38.06 14.94
N ALA A 192 23.97 37.53 15.33
CA ALA A 192 25.20 37.67 14.55
C ALA A 192 25.16 36.90 13.21
N LEU A 193 24.57 35.70 13.20
CA LEU A 193 24.35 34.94 11.95
C LEU A 193 23.40 35.65 11.01
N LEU A 194 22.33 36.23 11.55
CA LEU A 194 21.35 36.99 10.80
C LEU A 194 21.98 38.24 10.15
N GLU A 195 22.78 39.00 10.89
CA GLU A 195 23.54 40.12 10.35
C GLU A 195 24.53 39.64 9.28
N ALA A 196 25.22 38.51 9.50
CA ALA A 196 26.14 37.93 8.51
C ALA A 196 25.42 37.50 7.22
N LEU A 197 24.24 36.90 7.31
CA LEU A 197 23.42 36.50 6.16
C LEU A 197 22.98 37.73 5.35
N PHE A 198 22.44 38.77 5.97
CA PHE A 198 22.00 39.95 5.20
C PHE A 198 23.19 40.80 4.72
N ALA A 199 24.19 41.08 5.57
CA ALA A 199 25.30 41.95 5.21
C ALA A 199 26.16 41.40 4.04
N ASN A 200 26.26 40.08 3.89
CA ASN A 200 27.11 39.44 2.87
C ASN A 200 26.37 38.92 1.64
N ALA A 201 25.03 38.95 1.64
CA ALA A 201 24.25 38.69 0.45
C ALA A 201 24.42 39.83 -0.59
N ALA A 202 24.48 39.47 -1.88
CA ALA A 202 24.43 40.46 -2.96
C ALA A 202 23.08 41.20 -2.94
N PRO A 203 22.93 42.42 -3.51
CA PRO A 203 21.67 43.17 -3.46
C PRO A 203 20.45 42.38 -3.96
N LYS A 204 20.64 41.61 -5.05
CA LYS A 204 19.61 40.69 -5.57
C LYS A 204 19.31 39.55 -4.59
N GLY A 205 20.33 38.97 -3.96
CA GLY A 205 20.18 37.93 -2.94
C GLY A 205 19.48 38.42 -1.67
N ARG A 206 19.79 39.64 -1.20
CA ARG A 206 19.07 40.28 -0.08
C ARG A 206 17.59 40.46 -0.40
N GLY A 207 17.27 40.93 -1.61
CA GLY A 207 15.88 41.08 -2.06
C GLY A 207 15.11 39.75 -2.05
N GLU A 208 15.76 38.66 -2.48
CA GLU A 208 15.15 37.32 -2.48
C GLU A 208 14.99 36.74 -1.07
N LEU A 209 15.98 36.90 -0.19
CA LEU A 209 15.86 36.53 1.23
C LEU A 209 14.76 37.34 1.92
N ALA A 210 14.67 38.64 1.60
CA ALA A 210 13.64 39.51 2.11
C ALA A 210 12.24 39.08 1.64
N ARG A 211 12.12 38.71 0.36
CA ARG A 211 10.86 38.23 -0.22
C ARG A 211 10.40 36.92 0.43
N ILE A 212 11.29 35.92 0.53
CA ILE A 212 10.91 34.62 1.05
C ILE A 212 10.67 34.69 2.56
N TYR A 213 11.67 35.08 3.36
CA TYR A 213 11.54 35.05 4.82
C TYR A 213 10.63 36.15 5.37
N GLY A 214 10.39 37.23 4.61
CA GLY A 214 9.34 38.19 4.95
C GLY A 214 7.92 37.62 4.83
N ALA A 215 7.73 36.50 4.12
CA ALA A 215 6.46 35.81 3.97
C ALA A 215 6.24 34.69 5.02
N TYR A 216 7.15 34.53 5.99
CA TYR A 216 6.93 33.61 7.11
C TYR A 216 5.72 34.08 7.96
N PRO A 217 4.84 33.18 8.45
CA PRO A 217 3.53 33.54 9.02
C PRO A 217 3.52 34.63 10.11
N THR A 218 4.62 34.77 10.87
CA THR A 218 4.78 35.74 11.97
C THR A 218 5.74 36.88 11.65
N ALA A 219 6.41 36.86 10.48
CA ALA A 219 7.46 37.82 10.13
C ALA A 219 6.96 39.26 9.98
N GLY A 220 5.68 39.48 9.68
CA GLY A 220 5.14 40.82 9.43
C GLY A 220 5.85 41.57 8.30
N ARG A 221 6.34 40.85 7.27
CA ARG A 221 7.21 41.37 6.18
C ARG A 221 8.61 41.81 6.59
N GLN A 222 9.03 41.52 7.83
CA GLN A 222 10.39 41.73 8.30
C GLN A 222 11.15 40.39 8.22
N PRO A 223 12.04 40.21 7.24
CA PRO A 223 12.63 38.90 6.97
C PRO A 223 13.59 38.43 8.06
N GLU A 224 14.12 39.37 8.85
CA GLU A 224 14.93 39.10 10.02
C GLU A 224 14.10 38.39 11.11
N HIS A 225 12.90 38.90 11.38
CA HIS A 225 11.95 38.22 12.27
C HIS A 225 11.54 36.86 11.71
N GLY A 226 11.27 36.76 10.41
CA GLY A 226 10.91 35.47 9.80
C GLY A 226 11.97 34.37 9.99
N LEU A 227 13.26 34.70 9.92
CA LEU A 227 14.35 33.75 10.18
C LEU A 227 14.49 33.39 11.66
N LEU A 228 14.27 34.34 12.57
CA LEU A 228 14.30 34.11 14.02
C LEU A 228 13.09 33.28 14.49
N ASP A 229 11.90 33.61 13.98
CA ASP A 229 10.66 32.89 14.27
C ASP A 229 10.75 31.46 13.76
N LEU A 230 11.28 31.24 12.54
CA LEU A 230 11.53 29.90 12.01
C LEU A 230 12.43 29.06 12.93
N ALA A 231 13.53 29.63 13.44
CA ALA A 231 14.42 28.92 14.36
C ALA A 231 13.76 28.64 15.72
N THR A 232 12.93 29.58 16.18
CA THR A 232 12.19 29.47 17.45
C THR A 232 11.11 28.38 17.36
N ASP A 233 10.31 28.42 16.30
CA ASP A 233 9.23 27.46 16.02
C ASP A 233 9.78 26.04 15.83
N PHE A 234 10.87 25.89 15.09
CA PHE A 234 11.53 24.60 14.89
C PHE A 234 11.97 23.98 16.22
N LYS A 235 12.57 24.79 17.09
CA LYS A 235 13.04 24.37 18.42
C LYS A 235 11.89 24.07 19.39
N ALA A 236 10.77 24.80 19.29
CA ALA A 236 9.62 24.62 20.17
C ALA A 236 8.98 23.23 20.02
N GLY A 237 9.10 22.59 18.85
CA GLY A 237 8.50 21.28 18.59
C GLY A 237 7.00 21.36 18.25
N GLY A 238 6.35 20.20 18.14
CA GLY A 238 4.91 20.11 17.87
C GLY A 238 4.48 20.83 16.58
N GLU A 239 3.30 21.46 16.61
CA GLU A 239 2.72 22.17 15.46
C GLU A 239 3.61 23.34 14.96
N ALA A 240 4.30 24.03 15.87
CA ALA A 240 5.21 25.12 15.49
C ALA A 240 6.35 24.60 14.61
N ARG A 241 6.93 23.44 14.97
CA ARG A 241 7.97 22.80 14.16
C ARG A 241 7.46 22.40 12.77
N GLU A 242 6.23 21.90 12.66
CA GLU A 242 5.64 21.57 11.37
C GLU A 242 5.53 22.79 10.45
N VAL A 243 5.23 23.97 11.01
CA VAL A 243 5.22 25.24 10.26
C VAL A 243 6.61 25.57 9.70
N ALA A 244 7.65 25.47 10.55
CA ALA A 244 9.03 25.71 10.16
C ALA A 244 9.52 24.71 9.09
N GLU A 245 9.24 23.42 9.29
CA GLU A 245 9.58 22.34 8.35
C GLU A 245 8.92 22.51 6.98
N ARG A 246 7.61 22.81 6.96
CA ARG A 246 6.88 23.15 5.73
C ARG A 246 7.55 24.32 5.01
N PHE A 247 7.92 25.36 5.76
CA PHE A 247 8.54 26.54 5.18
C PHE A 247 9.95 26.25 4.60
N LEU A 248 10.73 25.38 5.25
CA LEU A 248 12.01 24.92 4.73
C LEU A 248 11.84 24.13 3.42
N PHE A 249 10.82 23.29 3.32
CA PHE A 249 10.52 22.60 2.07
C PHE A 249 10.12 23.58 0.95
N ARG A 250 9.33 24.60 1.29
CA ARG A 250 9.03 25.71 0.37
C ARG A 250 10.31 26.41 -0.11
N ALA A 251 11.23 26.74 0.79
CA ALA A 251 12.51 27.38 0.43
C ALA A 251 13.34 26.54 -0.55
N LEU A 252 13.39 25.21 -0.33
CA LEU A 252 14.04 24.28 -1.25
C LEU A 252 13.36 24.27 -2.63
N ARG A 253 12.02 24.24 -2.68
CA ARG A 253 11.24 24.29 -3.93
C ARG A 253 11.44 25.61 -4.69
N GLU A 254 11.48 26.74 -3.99
CA GLU A 254 11.77 28.06 -4.59
C GLU A 254 13.20 28.14 -5.16
N ASP A 255 14.18 27.49 -4.51
CA ASP A 255 15.54 27.38 -5.06
C ASP A 255 15.58 26.50 -6.33
N ILE A 256 14.78 25.43 -6.39
CA ILE A 256 14.63 24.62 -7.60
C ILE A 256 13.99 25.45 -8.73
N GLU A 257 12.91 26.18 -8.45
CA GLU A 257 12.24 27.04 -9.45
C GLU A 257 13.18 28.12 -9.98
N ALA A 258 13.91 28.80 -9.10
CA ALA A 258 14.88 29.83 -9.47
C ALA A 258 16.00 29.30 -10.39
N ALA A 259 16.38 28.03 -10.25
CA ALA A 259 17.36 27.39 -11.12
C ALA A 259 16.87 27.20 -12.57
N TYR A 260 15.55 27.22 -12.80
CA TYR A 260 14.95 27.14 -14.13
C TYR A 260 14.54 28.51 -14.70
N GLU A 261 14.21 29.49 -13.86
CA GLU A 261 13.86 30.86 -14.32
C GLU A 261 15.09 31.67 -14.73
N GLY A 262 16.29 31.31 -14.25
CA GLY A 262 17.52 32.01 -14.60
C GLY A 262 17.84 31.97 -16.11
N PRO A 263 18.59 32.94 -16.66
CA PRO A 263 18.89 33.01 -18.10
C PRO A 263 19.55 31.74 -18.66
N VAL A 264 20.47 31.15 -17.89
CA VAL A 264 21.11 29.87 -18.22
C VAL A 264 20.14 28.71 -18.07
N GLY A 265 19.30 28.73 -17.03
CA GLY A 265 18.28 27.70 -16.77
C GLY A 265 17.26 27.61 -17.90
N TRP A 266 16.75 28.75 -18.36
CA TRP A 266 15.79 28.84 -19.45
C TRP A 266 16.32 28.28 -20.77
N LEU A 267 17.62 28.47 -21.06
CA LEU A 267 18.25 27.98 -22.29
C LEU A 267 18.66 26.51 -22.23
N SER A 268 19.00 26.01 -21.04
CA SER A 268 19.72 24.74 -20.91
C SER A 268 19.00 23.66 -20.14
N ARG A 269 18.02 23.97 -19.28
CA ARG A 269 17.26 22.97 -18.52
C ARG A 269 16.04 22.52 -19.29
N VAL A 270 15.79 21.21 -19.30
CA VAL A 270 14.64 20.60 -19.96
C VAL A 270 13.76 19.85 -18.96
N GLY A 271 12.48 19.76 -19.28
CA GLY A 271 11.49 19.04 -18.49
C GLY A 271 11.26 19.63 -17.08
N ARG A 272 10.60 18.83 -16.24
CA ARG A 272 10.29 19.15 -14.84
C ARG A 272 11.12 18.28 -13.89
N PRO A 273 11.69 18.85 -12.81
CA PRO A 273 12.31 18.07 -11.76
C PRO A 273 11.23 17.31 -11.00
N ALA A 274 11.57 16.16 -10.43
CA ALA A 274 10.62 15.30 -9.73
C ALA A 274 11.14 14.77 -8.39
N LEU A 275 10.24 14.70 -7.42
CA LEU A 275 10.41 14.01 -6.15
C LEU A 275 9.45 12.81 -6.11
N LEU A 276 10.03 11.62 -6.07
CA LEU A 276 9.34 10.34 -5.98
C LEU A 276 9.41 9.88 -4.53
N LEU A 277 8.29 9.90 -3.82
CA LEU A 277 8.19 9.59 -2.40
C LEU A 277 7.63 8.16 -2.26
N ASP A 278 8.51 7.21 -1.96
CA ASP A 278 8.06 5.87 -1.55
C ASP A 278 7.66 5.88 -0.08
N HIS A 279 6.76 4.97 0.29
CA HIS A 279 6.07 4.95 1.59
C HIS A 279 5.57 6.34 2.02
N ALA A 280 4.92 7.09 1.13
CA ALA A 280 4.52 8.47 1.41
C ALA A 280 3.36 8.57 2.44
N ASP A 281 2.79 7.43 2.83
CA ASP A 281 1.85 7.23 3.94
C ASP A 281 2.54 7.12 5.31
N SER A 282 3.88 7.13 5.38
CA SER A 282 4.63 7.28 6.63
C SER A 282 4.52 8.71 7.19
N PRO A 283 4.81 8.94 8.49
CA PRO A 283 4.74 10.28 9.09
C PRO A 283 5.61 11.34 8.38
N LEU A 284 6.80 10.97 7.91
CA LEU A 284 7.67 11.83 7.11
C LEU A 284 7.02 12.17 5.76
N GLY A 285 6.50 11.15 5.06
CA GLY A 285 5.81 11.30 3.79
C GLY A 285 4.59 12.21 3.88
N GLU A 286 3.72 11.97 4.88
CA GLU A 286 2.52 12.78 5.09
C GLU A 286 2.85 14.24 5.37
N ARG A 287 3.88 14.54 6.17
CA ARG A 287 4.33 15.92 6.42
C ARG A 287 4.82 16.60 5.13
N LEU A 288 5.61 15.92 4.30
CA LEU A 288 6.05 16.44 3.00
C LEU A 288 4.87 16.69 2.04
N LEU A 289 3.92 15.75 1.97
CA LEU A 289 2.72 15.87 1.13
C LEU A 289 1.81 17.00 1.61
N ARG A 290 1.55 17.10 2.92
CA ARG A 290 0.76 18.19 3.51
C ARG A 290 1.39 19.54 3.22
N ALA A 291 2.71 19.66 3.39
CA ALA A 291 3.45 20.90 3.13
C ALA A 291 3.24 21.42 1.70
N VAL A 292 3.44 20.58 0.67
CA VAL A 292 3.25 21.00 -0.73
C VAL A 292 1.79 21.22 -1.10
N LEU A 293 0.86 20.41 -0.59
CA LEU A 293 -0.57 20.54 -0.88
C LEU A 293 -1.11 21.85 -0.31
N THR A 294 -0.71 22.21 0.90
CA THR A 294 -1.07 23.50 1.51
C THR A 294 -0.47 24.67 0.71
N ASP A 295 0.83 24.65 0.40
CA ASP A 295 1.46 25.69 -0.41
C ASP A 295 0.74 25.92 -1.74
N ARG A 296 0.40 24.82 -2.45
CA ARG A 296 -0.30 24.89 -3.74
C ARG A 296 -1.77 25.28 -3.60
N ARG A 297 -2.43 24.94 -2.50
CA ARG A 297 -3.76 25.49 -2.22
C ARG A 297 -3.69 27.01 -2.04
N ASP A 298 -2.67 27.49 -1.33
CA ASP A 298 -2.48 28.91 -0.99
C ASP A 298 -1.85 29.73 -2.15
N GLY A 299 -1.90 29.20 -3.38
CA GLY A 299 -1.48 29.92 -4.59
C GLY A 299 0.00 29.83 -4.94
N GLN A 300 0.84 29.13 -4.15
CA GLN A 300 2.23 28.91 -4.53
C GLN A 300 2.28 27.93 -5.71
N ARG A 301 2.98 28.29 -6.78
CA ARG A 301 3.10 27.48 -8.01
C ARG A 301 4.56 27.22 -8.27
N ASP A 302 4.85 26.00 -8.73
CA ASP A 302 6.20 25.51 -8.94
C ASP A 302 6.18 24.38 -9.99
N ARG A 303 7.31 24.13 -10.64
CA ARG A 303 7.41 23.07 -11.64
C ARG A 303 7.79 21.69 -11.07
N VAL A 304 7.89 21.52 -9.75
CA VAL A 304 8.35 20.27 -9.13
C VAL A 304 7.25 19.23 -9.18
N VAL A 305 7.46 18.16 -9.93
CA VAL A 305 6.53 17.02 -9.97
C VAL A 305 6.68 16.22 -8.68
N ILE A 306 5.58 15.94 -7.97
CA ILE A 306 5.60 15.11 -6.77
C ILE A 306 4.73 13.90 -7.00
N VAL A 307 5.32 12.73 -6.82
CA VAL A 307 4.65 11.44 -6.97
C VAL A 307 4.88 10.64 -5.69
N GLY A 308 3.83 10.37 -4.93
CA GLY A 308 3.88 9.60 -3.69
C GLY A 308 3.23 8.23 -3.85
N THR A 309 3.59 7.27 -2.99
CA THR A 309 2.83 6.03 -2.82
C THR A 309 1.83 6.16 -1.68
N ALA A 310 0.64 5.60 -1.85
CA ALA A 310 -0.39 5.54 -0.83
C ALA A 310 -0.99 4.14 -0.78
N ARG A 311 -1.20 3.61 0.43
CA ARG A 311 -1.80 2.28 0.64
C ARG A 311 -3.31 2.30 0.44
N ARG A 312 -3.97 3.29 1.04
CA ARG A 312 -5.43 3.47 0.97
C ARG A 312 -5.87 3.88 -0.43
N GLU A 313 -7.08 3.45 -0.79
CA GLU A 313 -7.70 3.85 -2.05
C GLU A 313 -8.06 5.35 -2.05
N ASP A 314 -8.43 5.93 -0.93
CA ASP A 314 -8.74 7.37 -0.85
C ASP A 314 -7.49 8.28 -0.84
N GLY A 315 -6.28 7.70 -0.79
CA GLY A 315 -5.01 8.43 -0.76
C GLY A 315 -4.53 8.83 0.65
N GLY A 316 -5.34 8.63 1.70
CA GLY A 316 -4.97 8.92 3.08
C GLY A 316 -5.96 9.82 3.82
N ALA A 317 -6.19 9.55 5.10
CA ALA A 317 -7.11 10.33 5.94
C ALA A 317 -6.68 11.80 6.10
N PHE A 318 -5.37 12.07 6.04
CA PHE A 318 -4.80 13.42 6.18
C PHE A 318 -5.29 14.41 5.11
N LEU A 319 -5.80 13.92 3.97
CA LEU A 319 -6.31 14.73 2.86
C LEU A 319 -7.63 15.43 3.17
N TYR A 320 -8.41 14.88 4.11
CA TYR A 320 -9.80 15.26 4.36
C TYR A 320 -9.99 16.16 5.59
N GLY A 321 -8.93 16.44 6.36
CA GLY A 321 -9.00 17.36 7.49
C GLY A 321 -10.02 16.95 8.57
N GLY A 322 -10.28 15.65 8.73
CA GLY A 322 -11.27 15.12 9.68
C GLY A 322 -12.69 15.01 9.14
N LEU A 323 -12.96 15.48 7.92
CA LEU A 323 -14.22 15.24 7.21
C LEU A 323 -14.25 13.83 6.60
N SER A 324 -15.45 13.31 6.34
CA SER A 324 -15.58 12.10 5.55
C SER A 324 -15.23 12.38 4.08
N PRO A 325 -14.75 11.37 3.30
CA PRO A 325 -14.53 11.53 1.87
C PRO A 325 -15.80 11.95 1.09
N GLU A 326 -16.98 11.56 1.58
CA GLU A 326 -18.27 11.93 0.99
C GLU A 326 -18.56 13.42 1.16
N ASP A 327 -18.23 13.99 2.32
CA ASP A 327 -18.44 15.41 2.63
C ASP A 327 -17.38 16.32 2.00
N ALA A 328 -16.13 15.85 1.94
CA ALA A 328 -14.99 16.61 1.41
C ALA A 328 -14.88 16.53 -0.11
N GLY A 329 -15.54 15.56 -0.75
CA GLY A 329 -15.35 15.25 -2.16
C GLY A 329 -14.12 14.37 -2.41
N TYR A 330 -14.23 13.52 -3.44
CA TYR A 330 -13.17 12.58 -3.79
C TYR A 330 -12.12 13.26 -4.69
N PRO A 331 -10.82 13.00 -4.46
CA PRO A 331 -9.78 13.42 -5.39
C PRO A 331 -10.05 12.86 -6.80
N ALA A 332 -9.53 13.55 -7.82
CA ALA A 332 -9.61 13.07 -9.18
C ALA A 332 -8.91 11.70 -9.33
N GLU A 333 -9.56 10.76 -10.01
CA GLU A 333 -9.00 9.43 -10.27
C GLU A 333 -8.50 9.28 -11.69
N TYR A 334 -7.39 8.55 -11.83
CA TYR A 334 -6.84 8.13 -13.10
C TYR A 334 -6.54 6.63 -13.08
N ARG A 335 -7.14 5.89 -14.01
CA ARG A 335 -6.82 4.48 -14.26
C ARG A 335 -6.05 4.38 -15.58
N PRO A 336 -4.90 3.69 -15.63
CA PRO A 336 -4.13 3.54 -16.88
C PRO A 336 -4.90 2.87 -18.03
N ALA A 337 -5.94 2.10 -17.71
CA ALA A 337 -6.82 1.49 -18.69
C ALA A 337 -7.66 2.52 -19.48
N ASP A 338 -7.98 3.65 -18.86
CA ASP A 338 -8.87 4.69 -19.39
C ASP A 338 -8.15 5.63 -20.38
N GLY A 339 -6.85 5.39 -20.64
CA GLY A 339 -6.02 6.18 -21.55
C GLY A 339 -5.14 7.18 -20.82
N ILE A 340 -5.03 8.40 -21.32
CA ILE A 340 -4.27 9.50 -20.70
C ILE A 340 -5.30 10.45 -20.08
N PRO A 341 -5.14 10.89 -18.81
CA PRO A 341 -6.16 11.69 -18.15
C PRO A 341 -6.39 12.98 -18.92
N ALA A 342 -7.64 13.19 -19.36
CA ALA A 342 -7.97 14.20 -20.37
C ALA A 342 -7.69 15.63 -19.87
N THR A 343 -7.91 15.91 -18.59
CA THR A 343 -7.52 17.14 -17.89
C THR A 343 -7.68 16.95 -16.39
N TRP A 344 -6.79 17.56 -15.59
CA TRP A 344 -6.99 17.76 -14.16
C TRP A 344 -6.93 19.26 -13.88
N SER A 345 -7.76 19.73 -12.96
CA SER A 345 -7.73 21.09 -12.44
C SER A 345 -8.21 21.08 -11.00
N ARG A 346 -7.58 21.90 -10.15
CA ARG A 346 -8.03 22.11 -8.77
C ARG A 346 -9.42 22.76 -8.76
N THR A 347 -10.34 22.20 -7.99
CA THR A 347 -11.65 22.80 -7.75
C THR A 347 -11.46 24.03 -6.84
N THR A 348 -11.73 25.22 -7.34
CA THR A 348 -11.71 26.45 -6.51
C THR A 348 -13.10 26.64 -5.90
N GLY A 349 -13.29 26.17 -4.67
CA GLY A 349 -14.47 26.49 -3.88
C GLY A 349 -14.47 27.95 -3.40
N PRO A 350 -15.63 28.49 -2.97
CA PRO A 350 -15.76 29.89 -2.55
C PRO A 350 -15.00 30.26 -1.25
N GLN A 351 -14.42 29.30 -0.52
CA GLN A 351 -13.57 29.53 0.65
C GLN A 351 -12.26 28.70 0.57
N PRO A 352 -11.14 29.30 0.16
CA PRO A 352 -9.86 28.59 0.01
C PRO A 352 -9.28 28.05 1.34
N ASP A 353 -9.60 28.68 2.47
CA ASP A 353 -9.06 28.28 3.78
C ASP A 353 -9.72 27.01 4.36
N GLN A 354 -10.88 26.60 3.83
CA GLN A 354 -11.61 25.40 4.25
C GLN A 354 -11.60 24.27 3.20
N ALA A 355 -10.98 24.50 2.03
CA ALA A 355 -10.91 23.49 0.99
C ALA A 355 -10.02 22.30 1.43
N PRO A 356 -10.48 21.04 1.26
CA PRO A 356 -9.71 19.87 1.61
C PRO A 356 -8.46 19.74 0.73
N LEU A 357 -7.41 19.11 1.27
CA LEU A 357 -6.17 18.89 0.51
C LEU A 357 -6.37 17.92 -0.66
N ALA A 358 -7.42 17.10 -0.59
CA ALA A 358 -7.89 16.19 -1.63
C ALA A 358 -8.00 16.86 -3.02
N ASP A 359 -8.41 18.13 -3.10
CA ASP A 359 -8.55 18.86 -4.37
C ASP A 359 -7.23 19.07 -5.12
N GLY A 360 -6.09 18.96 -4.41
CA GLY A 360 -4.75 19.06 -4.97
C GLY A 360 -4.16 17.75 -5.48
N VAL A 361 -4.92 16.66 -5.41
CA VAL A 361 -4.43 15.30 -5.62
C VAL A 361 -5.01 14.70 -6.90
N LEU A 362 -4.18 13.90 -7.57
CA LEU A 362 -4.58 12.94 -8.61
C LEU A 362 -4.25 11.53 -8.14
N LEU A 363 -5.27 10.69 -7.94
CA LEU A 363 -5.10 9.29 -7.55
C LEU A 363 -4.85 8.46 -8.80
N LEU A 364 -3.62 7.99 -8.98
CA LEU A 364 -3.29 7.00 -10.00
C LEU A 364 -3.56 5.60 -9.42
N ARG A 365 -4.63 4.97 -9.89
CA ARG A 365 -5.05 3.62 -9.48
C ARG A 365 -4.09 2.60 -10.07
N MET A 366 -3.35 1.89 -9.22
CA MET A 366 -2.42 0.87 -9.69
C MET A 366 -3.19 -0.27 -10.39
N PRO A 367 -2.80 -0.67 -11.61
CA PRO A 367 -3.52 -1.68 -12.35
C PRO A 367 -3.21 -3.09 -11.82
N PHE A 368 -4.24 -3.93 -11.77
CA PHE A 368 -4.04 -5.38 -11.72
C PHE A 368 -3.58 -5.87 -13.08
N LEU A 369 -2.81 -6.96 -13.11
CA LEU A 369 -2.45 -7.63 -14.36
C LEU A 369 -3.69 -8.23 -15.02
N THR A 370 -3.78 -8.06 -16.34
CA THR A 370 -4.79 -8.74 -17.14
C THR A 370 -4.56 -10.25 -17.16
N GLY A 371 -5.59 -11.01 -17.55
CA GLY A 371 -5.47 -12.47 -17.70
C GLY A 371 -4.35 -12.87 -18.67
N ASP A 372 -4.16 -12.09 -19.74
CA ASP A 372 -3.11 -12.32 -20.73
C ASP A 372 -1.72 -11.98 -20.20
N GLN A 373 -1.54 -10.82 -19.55
CA GLN A 373 -0.25 -10.44 -18.95
C GLN A 373 0.22 -11.46 -17.92
N LEU A 374 -0.69 -11.93 -17.07
CA LEU A 374 -0.40 -12.96 -16.07
C LEU A 374 -0.02 -14.29 -16.72
N ARG A 375 -0.80 -14.72 -17.73
CA ARG A 375 -0.55 -15.95 -18.49
C ARG A 375 0.82 -15.89 -19.17
N ASP A 376 1.13 -14.79 -19.83
CA ASP A 376 2.38 -14.60 -20.55
C ASP A 376 3.58 -14.58 -19.61
N GLU A 377 3.49 -13.89 -18.47
CA GLU A 377 4.56 -13.91 -17.45
C GLU A 377 4.78 -15.33 -16.91
N THR A 378 3.70 -16.04 -16.58
CA THR A 378 3.77 -17.41 -16.04
C THR A 378 4.41 -18.36 -17.05
N LEU A 379 3.94 -18.34 -18.30
CA LEU A 379 4.48 -19.18 -19.37
C LEU A 379 5.93 -18.81 -19.71
N ARG A 380 6.31 -17.53 -19.68
CA ARG A 380 7.69 -17.08 -19.92
C ARG A 380 8.65 -17.68 -18.90
N ARG A 381 8.25 -17.77 -17.63
CA ARG A 381 9.06 -18.37 -16.55
C ARG A 381 9.18 -19.89 -16.69
N GLN A 382 8.10 -20.57 -17.08
CA GLN A 382 8.10 -22.03 -17.30
C GLN A 382 8.88 -22.46 -18.56
N ARG A 383 8.90 -21.66 -19.62
CA ARG A 383 9.64 -21.97 -20.87
C ARG A 383 11.16 -22.04 -20.70
N ARG A 384 11.70 -21.59 -19.56
CA ARG A 384 13.13 -21.70 -19.24
C ARG A 384 13.53 -23.12 -18.80
N THR A 385 12.58 -24.05 -18.72
CA THR A 385 12.74 -25.44 -18.31
C THR A 385 12.07 -26.38 -19.34
N GLU A 386 12.46 -27.66 -19.40
CA GLU A 386 12.07 -28.68 -20.42
C GLU A 386 10.58 -28.71 -20.85
N PRO A 387 10.26 -29.17 -22.08
CA PRO A 387 8.90 -29.13 -22.62
C PRO A 387 7.89 -29.99 -21.84
N GLU A 388 7.04 -29.33 -21.07
CA GLU A 388 5.96 -29.95 -20.29
C GLU A 388 4.64 -30.14 -21.06
N SER A 389 3.77 -31.03 -20.56
CA SER A 389 2.42 -31.21 -21.10
C SER A 389 1.57 -29.93 -20.95
N GLY A 390 0.71 -29.65 -21.94
CA GLY A 390 -0.16 -28.47 -21.93
C GLY A 390 -1.20 -28.45 -20.79
N ALA A 391 -1.49 -29.60 -20.18
CA ALA A 391 -2.40 -29.70 -19.04
C ALA A 391 -1.79 -29.11 -17.74
N ASN A 392 -0.53 -29.46 -17.42
CA ASN A 392 0.17 -28.92 -16.25
C ASN A 392 0.26 -27.38 -16.33
N ARG A 393 0.66 -26.86 -17.49
CA ARG A 393 0.79 -25.40 -17.70
C ARG A 393 -0.52 -24.66 -17.46
N ARG A 394 -1.64 -25.16 -18.00
CA ARG A 394 -2.97 -24.56 -17.77
C ARG A 394 -3.36 -24.59 -16.30
N ARG A 395 -3.05 -25.68 -15.59
CA ARG A 395 -3.33 -25.85 -14.17
C ARG A 395 -2.54 -24.84 -13.32
N VAL A 396 -1.24 -24.69 -13.60
CA VAL A 396 -0.37 -23.69 -12.94
C VAL A 396 -0.84 -22.27 -13.20
N VAL A 397 -1.10 -21.90 -14.45
CA VAL A 397 -1.60 -20.55 -14.79
C VAL A 397 -2.89 -20.24 -14.02
N ALA A 398 -3.81 -21.20 -13.90
CA ALA A 398 -5.03 -21.02 -13.14
C ALA A 398 -4.78 -20.84 -11.63
N ALA A 399 -3.84 -21.60 -11.05
CA ALA A 399 -3.46 -21.44 -9.63
C ALA A 399 -2.83 -20.06 -9.37
N VAL A 400 -1.87 -19.64 -10.20
CA VAL A 400 -1.25 -18.31 -10.10
C VAL A 400 -2.32 -17.22 -10.22
N ALA A 401 -3.25 -17.33 -11.18
CA ALA A 401 -4.32 -16.36 -11.36
C ALA A 401 -5.23 -16.23 -10.14
N ARG A 402 -5.62 -17.34 -9.52
CA ARG A 402 -6.52 -17.34 -8.36
C ARG A 402 -5.84 -16.87 -7.08
N LEU A 403 -4.63 -17.38 -6.79
CA LEU A 403 -3.89 -17.02 -5.59
C LEU A 403 -3.36 -15.58 -5.59
N SER A 404 -3.04 -15.03 -6.77
CA SER A 404 -2.52 -13.66 -6.86
C SER A 404 -3.59 -12.58 -6.95
N GLY A 405 -4.81 -12.92 -7.40
CA GLY A 405 -5.83 -11.93 -7.78
C GLY A 405 -5.39 -10.99 -8.92
N GLY A 406 -4.26 -11.27 -9.58
CA GLY A 406 -3.62 -10.36 -10.55
C GLY A 406 -2.76 -9.26 -9.93
N ARG A 407 -2.45 -9.31 -8.62
CA ARG A 407 -1.47 -8.39 -8.01
C ARG A 407 -0.09 -8.62 -8.64
N PRO A 408 0.56 -7.62 -9.26
CA PRO A 408 1.79 -7.81 -10.02
C PRO A 408 2.90 -8.52 -9.24
N HIS A 409 3.14 -8.11 -7.99
CA HIS A 409 4.21 -8.70 -7.17
C HIS A 409 3.95 -10.18 -6.86
N THR A 410 2.72 -10.50 -6.44
CA THR A 410 2.31 -11.88 -6.14
C THR A 410 2.39 -12.77 -7.38
N VAL A 411 1.99 -12.26 -8.56
CA VAL A 411 2.15 -12.98 -9.83
C VAL A 411 3.61 -13.29 -10.11
N ILE A 412 4.51 -12.30 -9.97
CA ILE A 412 5.94 -12.49 -10.25
C ILE A 412 6.55 -13.57 -9.34
N ARG A 413 6.21 -13.56 -8.04
CA ARG A 413 6.73 -14.54 -7.06
C ARG A 413 6.18 -15.94 -7.31
N LEU A 414 4.85 -16.07 -7.46
CA LEU A 414 4.22 -17.37 -7.74
C LEU A 414 4.67 -17.95 -9.09
N ALA A 415 4.75 -17.13 -10.15
CA ALA A 415 5.24 -17.57 -11.46
C ALA A 415 6.72 -18.00 -11.43
N ALA A 416 7.54 -17.36 -10.59
CA ALA A 416 8.93 -17.75 -10.41
C ALA A 416 9.05 -19.08 -9.65
N ALA A 417 8.28 -19.28 -8.57
CA ALA A 417 8.24 -20.55 -7.85
C ALA A 417 7.65 -21.68 -8.71
N ALA A 418 6.67 -21.36 -9.57
CA ALA A 418 6.03 -22.32 -10.44
C ALA A 418 6.88 -22.77 -11.66
N ALA A 419 8.10 -22.25 -11.81
CA ALA A 419 8.94 -22.51 -12.99
C ALA A 419 9.34 -23.98 -13.16
N THR A 420 9.42 -24.73 -12.05
CA THR A 420 9.72 -26.17 -12.01
C THR A 420 8.62 -26.98 -11.32
N PHE A 421 7.59 -26.31 -10.78
CA PHE A 421 6.53 -26.94 -10.00
C PHE A 421 5.61 -27.79 -10.88
N ARG A 422 5.29 -28.99 -10.41
CA ARG A 422 4.40 -29.93 -11.08
C ARG A 422 3.13 -30.07 -10.29
N MET A 423 2.00 -29.83 -10.96
CA MET A 423 0.69 -29.86 -10.33
C MET A 423 -0.20 -30.89 -11.03
N PRO A 424 -0.62 -31.96 -10.32
CA PRO A 424 -1.66 -32.87 -10.79
C PRO A 424 -2.94 -32.14 -11.21
N ALA A 425 -3.75 -32.77 -12.05
CA ALA A 425 -4.95 -32.14 -12.61
C ALA A 425 -6.00 -31.75 -11.54
N ASP A 426 -6.02 -32.46 -10.42
CA ASP A 426 -6.94 -32.33 -9.28
C ASP A 426 -6.30 -31.77 -8.00
N ALA A 427 -5.00 -31.41 -8.07
CA ALA A 427 -4.26 -30.83 -6.97
C ALA A 427 -4.87 -29.52 -6.47
N ASN A 428 -4.56 -29.15 -5.23
CA ASN A 428 -4.99 -27.91 -4.64
C ASN A 428 -4.10 -26.77 -5.16
N ASP A 429 -4.68 -25.60 -5.46
CA ASP A 429 -3.87 -24.41 -5.77
C ASP A 429 -2.87 -24.09 -4.65
N ARG A 430 -3.25 -24.33 -3.39
CA ARG A 430 -2.40 -24.11 -2.21
C ARG A 430 -1.12 -24.94 -2.25
N ASP A 431 -1.08 -26.05 -2.97
CA ASP A 431 0.14 -26.86 -3.13
C ASP A 431 1.27 -26.05 -3.80
N LEU A 432 0.93 -25.03 -4.63
CA LEU A 432 1.91 -24.12 -5.23
C LEU A 432 2.59 -23.22 -4.18
N LEU A 433 1.96 -22.99 -3.02
CA LEU A 433 2.48 -22.13 -1.97
C LEU A 433 3.73 -22.74 -1.29
N ASP A 434 3.85 -24.06 -1.30
CA ASP A 434 5.03 -24.79 -0.81
C ASP A 434 6.16 -24.89 -1.85
N ALA A 435 5.93 -24.40 -3.08
CA ALA A 435 6.95 -24.46 -4.12
C ALA A 435 8.19 -23.63 -3.72
N PRO A 436 9.41 -24.18 -3.89
CA PRO A 436 10.63 -23.49 -3.51
C PRO A 436 10.87 -22.31 -4.45
N LEU A 437 11.17 -21.14 -3.86
CA LEU A 437 11.57 -19.95 -4.57
C LEU A 437 13.07 -19.71 -4.36
N ARG A 438 13.81 -19.65 -5.47
CA ARG A 438 15.22 -19.25 -5.46
C ARG A 438 15.33 -17.73 -5.39
N HIS A 439 16.06 -17.24 -4.40
CA HIS A 439 16.42 -15.82 -4.35
C HIS A 439 17.50 -15.51 -5.39
N PRO A 440 17.40 -14.37 -6.12
CA PRO A 440 18.44 -13.93 -7.05
C PRO A 440 19.81 -13.78 -6.40
N ASP A 441 19.84 -13.45 -5.10
CA ASP A 441 21.04 -13.13 -4.33
C ASP A 441 21.78 -14.38 -3.81
N GLY A 442 21.37 -15.59 -4.24
CA GLY A 442 22.00 -16.85 -3.85
C GLY A 442 21.63 -17.35 -2.45
N ALA A 443 20.67 -16.71 -1.77
CA ALA A 443 20.14 -17.20 -0.50
C ALA A 443 19.43 -18.56 -0.64
N ALA A 444 19.31 -19.29 0.48
CA ALA A 444 18.67 -20.60 0.53
C ALA A 444 17.23 -20.56 -0.05
N GLU A 445 16.85 -21.64 -0.73
CA GLU A 445 15.48 -21.82 -1.22
C GLU A 445 14.50 -21.80 -0.05
N ARG A 446 13.43 -21.00 -0.18
CA ARG A 446 12.34 -20.90 0.79
C ARG A 446 11.00 -21.15 0.09
N PRO A 447 10.00 -21.72 0.76
CA PRO A 447 8.64 -21.77 0.23
C PRO A 447 8.17 -20.38 -0.21
N VAL A 448 7.45 -20.30 -1.34
CA VAL A 448 6.95 -19.01 -1.82
C VAL A 448 5.95 -18.37 -0.84
N THR A 449 5.26 -19.15 -0.01
CA THR A 449 4.45 -18.65 1.11
C THR A 449 5.26 -17.72 2.02
N ASP A 450 6.41 -18.19 2.49
CA ASP A 450 7.21 -17.48 3.49
C ASP A 450 7.76 -16.16 2.92
N VAL A 451 8.13 -16.18 1.64
CA VAL A 451 8.59 -14.98 0.94
C VAL A 451 7.44 -13.99 0.76
N LEU A 452 6.25 -14.45 0.37
CA LEU A 452 5.09 -13.58 0.22
C LEU A 452 4.60 -13.01 1.56
N LEU A 453 4.59 -13.79 2.64
CA LEU A 453 4.23 -13.31 3.96
C LEU A 453 5.23 -12.28 4.48
N GLN A 454 6.52 -12.49 4.25
CA GLN A 454 7.54 -11.47 4.55
C GLN A 454 7.26 -10.18 3.78
N GLU A 455 7.21 -10.25 2.45
CA GLU A 455 7.18 -9.07 1.58
C GLU A 455 5.83 -8.32 1.60
N LEU A 456 4.71 -9.02 1.84
CA LEU A 456 3.37 -8.41 1.83
C LEU A 456 2.86 -8.00 3.21
N ILE A 457 3.41 -8.56 4.29
CA ILE A 457 2.93 -8.34 5.66
C ILE A 457 4.03 -7.77 6.55
N LEU A 458 5.14 -8.48 6.72
CA LEU A 458 6.18 -8.12 7.70
C LEU A 458 7.00 -6.90 7.24
N ASP A 459 7.31 -6.78 5.96
CA ASP A 459 7.99 -5.62 5.38
C ASP A 459 7.03 -4.43 5.16
N GLN A 460 5.73 -4.62 5.43
CA GLN A 460 4.65 -3.67 5.15
C GLN A 460 3.70 -3.56 6.34
N LEU A 461 4.23 -3.57 7.57
CA LEU A 461 3.43 -3.44 8.79
C LEU A 461 2.54 -2.19 8.74
N PRO A 462 1.34 -2.22 9.34
CA PRO A 462 0.50 -1.03 9.45
C PRO A 462 1.23 0.06 10.23
N VAL A 463 1.19 1.31 9.75
CA VAL A 463 1.87 2.46 10.39
C VAL A 463 1.34 2.70 11.81
N GLY A 464 0.03 2.53 12.02
CA GLY A 464 -0.62 2.68 13.32
C GLY A 464 -0.56 1.45 14.23
N LEU A 465 0.21 0.41 13.87
CA LEU A 465 0.33 -0.79 14.69
C LEU A 465 1.19 -0.49 15.94
N PRO A 466 0.66 -0.70 17.16
CA PRO A 466 1.44 -0.52 18.39
C PRO A 466 2.68 -1.42 18.41
N GLU A 467 3.78 -0.90 18.97
CA GLU A 467 5.09 -1.59 18.95
C GLU A 467 5.02 -2.98 19.60
N GLU A 468 4.27 -3.11 20.70
CA GLU A 468 4.08 -4.38 21.41
C GLU A 468 3.39 -5.47 20.58
N HIS A 469 2.77 -5.10 19.46
CA HIS A 469 2.04 -6.01 18.58
C HIS A 469 2.77 -6.33 17.27
N ARG A 470 3.92 -5.69 16.98
CA ARG A 470 4.63 -5.87 15.70
C ARG A 470 5.07 -7.31 15.46
N ASP A 471 5.66 -7.95 16.46
CA ASP A 471 6.21 -9.32 16.33
C ASP A 471 5.13 -10.40 16.18
N GLN A 472 3.92 -10.13 16.67
CA GLN A 472 2.79 -11.07 16.67
C GLN A 472 1.74 -10.76 15.60
N TRP A 473 1.90 -9.68 14.84
CA TRP A 473 0.92 -9.23 13.86
C TRP A 473 0.56 -10.34 12.88
N LEU A 474 1.57 -11.01 12.33
CA LEU A 474 1.37 -12.11 11.40
C LEU A 474 0.62 -13.28 12.05
N ASP A 475 0.92 -13.62 13.30
CA ASP A 475 0.24 -14.68 14.05
C ASP A 475 -1.24 -14.36 14.29
N LEU A 476 -1.54 -13.13 14.73
CA LEU A 476 -2.92 -12.70 14.96
C LEU A 476 -3.75 -12.78 13.68
N ILE A 477 -3.29 -12.20 12.57
CA ILE A 477 -4.04 -12.25 11.31
C ILE A 477 -4.14 -13.66 10.73
N THR A 478 -3.20 -14.56 11.07
CA THR A 478 -3.23 -15.96 10.65
C THR A 478 -4.40 -16.70 11.30
N HIS A 479 -4.60 -16.54 12.61
CA HIS A 479 -5.77 -17.08 13.29
C HIS A 479 -7.07 -16.46 12.77
N LEU A 480 -7.08 -15.16 12.50
CA LEU A 480 -8.25 -14.47 11.93
C LEU A 480 -8.63 -14.88 10.50
N SER A 481 -7.82 -15.71 9.83
CA SER A 481 -8.12 -16.18 8.47
C SER A 481 -9.37 -17.05 8.36
N VAL A 482 -9.84 -17.63 9.48
CA VAL A 482 -11.10 -18.41 9.57
C VAL A 482 -12.30 -17.59 10.05
N ALA A 483 -12.11 -16.31 10.39
CA ALA A 483 -13.17 -15.43 10.85
C ALA A 483 -14.03 -14.89 9.70
N HIS A 484 -15.35 -14.88 9.90
CA HIS A 484 -16.31 -14.38 8.91
C HIS A 484 -16.74 -12.94 9.19
N ASP A 485 -16.86 -12.57 10.46
CA ASP A 485 -17.32 -11.27 10.94
C ASP A 485 -16.49 -10.75 12.12
N MET A 486 -16.88 -9.59 12.63
CA MET A 486 -16.23 -8.95 13.77
C MET A 486 -16.29 -9.81 15.04
N GLU A 487 -17.41 -10.49 15.27
CA GLU A 487 -17.63 -11.33 16.45
C GLU A 487 -16.68 -12.53 16.45
N CYS A 488 -16.53 -13.21 15.30
CA CYS A 488 -15.52 -14.26 15.13
C CYS A 488 -14.12 -13.76 15.47
N ALA A 489 -13.78 -12.56 14.96
CA ALA A 489 -12.47 -11.99 15.16
C ALA A 489 -12.20 -11.70 16.64
N ASP A 490 -13.17 -11.11 17.34
CA ASP A 490 -13.04 -10.83 18.78
C ASP A 490 -12.89 -12.11 19.60
N VAL A 491 -13.64 -13.18 19.31
CA VAL A 491 -13.51 -14.47 20.01
C VAL A 491 -12.10 -15.05 19.85
N LEU A 492 -11.58 -15.07 18.62
CA LEU A 492 -10.23 -15.57 18.34
C LEU A 492 -9.15 -14.69 19.00
N LEU A 493 -9.30 -13.37 18.91
CA LEU A 493 -8.36 -12.41 19.48
C LEU A 493 -8.31 -12.50 21.00
N LEU A 494 -9.46 -12.65 21.67
CA LEU A 494 -9.52 -12.84 23.12
C LEU A 494 -8.82 -14.14 23.53
N HIS A 495 -9.02 -15.23 22.79
CA HIS A 495 -8.36 -16.50 23.07
C HIS A 495 -6.83 -16.42 22.92
N HIS A 496 -6.35 -15.93 21.78
CA HIS A 496 -4.91 -15.92 21.46
C HIS A 496 -4.14 -14.83 22.19
N GLN A 497 -4.82 -13.82 22.74
CA GLN A 497 -4.21 -12.74 23.53
C GLN A 497 -4.52 -12.84 25.04
N ALA A 498 -5.11 -13.94 25.53
CA ALA A 498 -5.57 -14.08 26.92
C ALA A 498 -4.50 -13.82 28.01
N HIS A 499 -3.22 -13.96 27.67
CA HIS A 499 -2.09 -13.73 28.57
C HIS A 499 -1.39 -12.38 28.37
N ARG A 500 -1.99 -11.47 27.61
CA ARG A 500 -1.40 -10.17 27.23
C ARG A 500 -2.02 -9.03 28.03
N VAL A 501 -1.20 -8.00 28.26
CA VAL A 501 -1.60 -6.76 28.96
C VAL A 501 -2.30 -5.79 28.01
N SER A 502 -1.78 -5.67 26.79
CA SER A 502 -2.38 -4.91 25.68
C SER A 502 -3.02 -5.88 24.71
N VAL A 503 -4.26 -5.61 24.28
CA VAL A 503 -5.03 -6.48 23.37
C VAL A 503 -5.62 -5.66 22.23
N LEU A 504 -5.56 -6.22 21.02
CA LEU A 504 -6.27 -5.67 19.87
C LEU A 504 -7.68 -6.24 19.80
N THR A 505 -8.65 -5.39 19.46
CA THR A 505 -10.02 -5.77 19.10
C THR A 505 -10.14 -6.04 17.61
N GLY A 506 -11.16 -6.77 17.19
CA GLY A 506 -11.48 -7.00 15.79
C GLY A 506 -11.61 -5.70 15.02
N HIS A 507 -12.23 -4.67 15.63
CA HIS A 507 -12.41 -3.37 14.99
C HIS A 507 -11.07 -2.68 14.71
N GLN A 508 -10.15 -2.71 15.68
CA GLN A 508 -8.81 -2.17 15.51
C GLN A 508 -8.06 -2.92 14.40
N VAL A 509 -8.12 -4.25 14.38
CA VAL A 509 -7.47 -5.05 13.32
C VAL A 509 -8.08 -4.75 11.95
N ALA A 510 -9.41 -4.66 11.84
CA ALA A 510 -10.09 -4.32 10.58
C ALA A 510 -9.68 -2.93 10.06
N LYS A 511 -9.56 -1.95 10.97
CA LYS A 511 -9.05 -0.61 10.65
C LYS A 511 -7.61 -0.67 10.14
N LEU A 512 -6.71 -1.39 10.82
CA LEU A 512 -5.31 -1.56 10.41
C LEU A 512 -5.17 -2.26 9.04
N LEU A 513 -5.99 -3.27 8.76
CA LEU A 513 -6.04 -3.94 7.45
C LEU A 513 -6.48 -2.97 6.35
N THR A 514 -7.52 -2.18 6.62
CA THR A 514 -8.05 -1.18 5.68
C THR A 514 -7.03 -0.06 5.40
N GLU A 515 -6.36 0.43 6.44
CA GLU A 515 -5.29 1.43 6.33
C GLU A 515 -4.09 0.90 5.55
N THR A 516 -3.80 -0.40 5.65
CA THR A 516 -2.77 -1.07 4.86
C THR A 516 -3.20 -1.28 3.39
N GLY A 517 -4.47 -1.03 3.06
CA GLY A 517 -5.00 -1.15 1.70
C GLY A 517 -5.43 -2.56 1.33
N TRP A 518 -5.75 -3.41 2.31
CA TRP A 518 -6.41 -4.69 2.07
C TRP A 518 -7.91 -4.48 1.85
N PRO A 519 -8.51 -5.09 0.80
CA PRO A 519 -9.94 -4.97 0.54
C PRO A 519 -10.77 -5.66 1.63
N GLY A 520 -11.90 -5.06 1.97
CA GLY A 520 -12.92 -5.67 2.82
C GLY A 520 -13.74 -6.73 2.09
N CYS A 521 -14.52 -7.50 2.85
CA CYS A 521 -15.52 -8.44 2.33
C CYS A 521 -16.66 -8.58 3.32
N GLU A 522 -17.89 -8.62 2.80
CA GLU A 522 -19.12 -8.82 3.55
C GLU A 522 -19.30 -10.24 4.14
N ARG A 523 -18.42 -11.19 3.79
CA ARG A 523 -18.49 -12.59 4.27
C ARG A 523 -17.23 -13.10 4.97
N HIS A 524 -16.13 -12.34 4.93
CA HIS A 524 -14.85 -12.78 5.47
C HIS A 524 -14.14 -11.60 6.10
N PHE A 525 -13.64 -11.80 7.32
CA PHE A 525 -12.88 -10.78 8.02
C PHE A 525 -11.59 -10.42 7.27
N ILE A 526 -10.86 -11.44 6.77
CA ILE A 526 -9.80 -11.26 5.78
C ILE A 526 -10.44 -11.24 4.38
N GLY A 527 -10.70 -10.03 3.88
CA GLY A 527 -11.46 -9.80 2.67
C GLY A 527 -10.73 -10.09 1.36
N ASP A 528 -9.39 -10.03 1.33
CA ASP A 528 -8.61 -10.44 0.16
C ASP A 528 -8.52 -11.96 0.06
N PHE A 529 -9.02 -12.53 -1.05
CA PHE A 529 -9.05 -13.98 -1.23
C PHE A 529 -7.64 -14.60 -1.24
N GLY A 530 -6.67 -13.97 -1.91
CA GLY A 530 -5.31 -14.48 -2.05
C GLY A 530 -4.57 -14.46 -0.71
N LEU A 531 -4.64 -13.34 0.01
CA LEU A 531 -4.12 -13.22 1.37
C LEU A 531 -4.77 -14.25 2.30
N ARG A 532 -6.09 -14.39 2.26
CA ARG A 532 -6.78 -15.40 3.07
C ARG A 532 -6.26 -16.81 2.76
N GLN A 533 -5.98 -17.15 1.50
CA GLN A 533 -5.40 -18.45 1.16
C GLN A 533 -3.99 -18.65 1.73
N LEU A 534 -3.14 -17.61 1.71
CA LEU A 534 -1.80 -17.65 2.33
C LEU A 534 -1.90 -17.88 3.84
N LEU A 535 -2.80 -17.17 4.51
CA LEU A 535 -2.97 -17.25 5.96
C LEU A 535 -3.63 -18.56 6.39
N VAL A 536 -4.63 -19.07 5.66
CA VAL A 536 -5.21 -20.40 5.90
C VAL A 536 -4.16 -21.50 5.70
N HIS A 537 -3.33 -21.40 4.65
CA HIS A 537 -2.23 -22.35 4.41
C HIS A 537 -1.25 -22.35 5.57
N ARG A 538 -0.84 -21.16 6.03
CA ARG A 538 0.01 -21.01 7.21
C ARG A 538 -0.65 -21.60 8.46
N LEU A 539 -1.90 -21.25 8.76
CA LEU A 539 -2.63 -21.72 9.95
C LEU A 539 -2.71 -23.24 10.00
N TYR A 540 -2.95 -23.89 8.86
CA TYR A 540 -2.94 -25.35 8.76
C TYR A 540 -1.54 -25.94 9.00
N GLY A 541 -0.48 -25.25 8.55
CA GLY A 541 0.91 -25.64 8.78
C GLY A 541 1.49 -25.28 10.16
N LEU A 542 0.81 -24.46 10.97
CA LEU A 542 1.34 -23.97 12.27
C LEU A 542 1.57 -25.09 13.28
N ARG A 543 0.76 -26.15 13.23
CA ARG A 543 0.88 -27.33 14.10
C ARG A 543 0.65 -28.60 13.27
N PRO A 544 1.23 -29.74 13.66
CA PRO A 544 1.02 -31.02 12.96
C PRO A 544 -0.45 -31.31 12.72
N ASP A 545 -0.74 -31.90 11.55
CA ASP A 545 -2.08 -32.33 11.12
C ASP A 545 -3.16 -31.22 11.17
N GLY A 546 -2.78 -29.94 11.09
CA GLY A 546 -3.72 -28.83 11.15
C GLY A 546 -4.32 -28.59 12.54
N ALA A 547 -3.67 -29.05 13.61
CA ALA A 547 -4.24 -28.97 14.96
C ALA A 547 -4.59 -27.53 15.41
N ALA A 548 -3.84 -26.52 15.00
CA ALA A 548 -4.15 -25.11 15.29
C ALA A 548 -5.44 -24.67 14.59
N TRP A 549 -5.56 -24.99 13.30
CA TRP A 549 -6.74 -24.71 12.50
C TRP A 549 -8.00 -25.39 13.06
N HIS A 550 -7.90 -26.67 13.43
CA HIS A 550 -9.00 -27.39 14.07
C HIS A 550 -9.41 -26.75 15.41
N ALA A 551 -8.44 -26.32 16.23
CA ALA A 551 -8.72 -25.66 17.51
C ALA A 551 -9.51 -24.37 17.32
N ASP A 552 -9.14 -23.52 16.35
CA ASP A 552 -9.86 -22.27 16.06
C ASP A 552 -11.29 -22.54 15.58
N HIS A 553 -11.50 -23.53 14.71
CA HIS A 553 -12.85 -23.92 14.28
C HIS A 553 -13.68 -24.53 15.43
N HIS A 554 -13.09 -25.32 16.32
CA HIS A 554 -13.78 -25.83 17.50
C HIS A 554 -14.19 -24.70 18.45
N LEU A 555 -13.30 -23.73 18.70
CA LEU A 555 -13.59 -22.56 19.53
C LEU A 555 -14.80 -21.78 18.99
N LEU A 556 -14.81 -21.47 17.69
CA LEU A 556 -15.92 -20.74 17.06
C LEU A 556 -17.21 -21.57 17.03
N ARG A 557 -17.13 -22.88 16.77
CA ARG A 557 -18.28 -23.78 16.83
C ARG A 557 -18.92 -23.74 18.22
N ASP A 558 -18.12 -23.84 19.27
CA ASP A 558 -18.61 -23.92 20.64
C ASP A 558 -19.20 -22.57 21.09
N HIS A 559 -18.57 -21.45 20.69
CA HIS A 559 -19.11 -20.10 20.89
C HIS A 559 -20.51 -19.94 20.27
N TYR A 560 -20.65 -20.29 18.98
CA TYR A 560 -21.94 -20.16 18.30
C TYR A 560 -22.98 -21.19 18.77
N ALA A 561 -22.56 -22.31 19.34
CA ALA A 561 -23.48 -23.24 20.01
C ALA A 561 -24.10 -22.63 21.27
N LEU A 562 -23.29 -21.93 22.08
CA LEU A 562 -23.78 -21.22 23.26
C LEU A 562 -24.67 -20.03 22.87
N ARG A 563 -24.26 -19.24 21.87
CA ARG A 563 -25.04 -18.10 21.36
C ARG A 563 -26.39 -18.53 20.78
N ALA A 564 -26.45 -19.66 20.08
CA ALA A 564 -27.70 -20.17 19.52
C ALA A 564 -28.69 -20.69 20.58
N ALA A 565 -28.20 -20.97 21.81
CA ALA A 565 -29.04 -21.36 22.93
C ALA A 565 -29.61 -20.14 23.71
N ASP A 566 -29.15 -18.93 23.39
CA ASP A 566 -29.62 -17.68 24.00
C ASP A 566 -30.78 -17.09 23.18
N ASP A 567 -31.97 -17.01 23.78
CA ASP A 567 -33.19 -16.56 23.11
C ASP A 567 -33.08 -15.07 22.74
N GLY A 568 -33.09 -14.76 21.45
CA GLY A 568 -33.02 -13.39 20.92
C GLY A 568 -31.65 -12.99 20.34
N ALA A 569 -30.67 -13.90 20.34
CA ALA A 569 -29.38 -13.67 19.71
C ALA A 569 -29.50 -13.51 18.18
N ALA A 570 -29.17 -12.33 17.66
CA ALA A 570 -29.09 -12.07 16.22
C ALA A 570 -27.82 -12.71 15.62
N SER A 571 -27.92 -13.16 14.37
CA SER A 571 -26.78 -13.59 13.56
C SER A 571 -26.04 -12.39 12.96
N GLY A 572 -24.73 -12.56 12.71
CA GLY A 572 -23.92 -11.56 12.00
C GLY A 572 -24.27 -11.43 10.52
N GLU A 573 -23.70 -10.45 9.83
CA GLU A 573 -24.01 -10.14 8.42
C GLU A 573 -23.65 -11.27 7.45
N ALA A 574 -22.66 -12.11 7.78
CA ALA A 574 -22.20 -13.19 6.91
C ALA A 574 -23.12 -14.41 6.88
N PHE A 575 -23.92 -14.65 7.93
CA PHE A 575 -24.78 -15.83 8.08
C PHE A 575 -26.20 -15.45 8.46
N ARG A 576 -27.19 -16.10 7.84
CA ARG A 576 -28.61 -15.85 8.15
C ARG A 576 -29.06 -16.42 9.50
N SER A 577 -28.30 -17.37 10.05
CA SER A 577 -28.59 -17.95 11.36
C SER A 577 -27.32 -18.37 12.09
N LEU A 578 -27.37 -18.32 13.43
CA LEU A 578 -26.30 -18.82 14.29
C LEU A 578 -26.08 -20.33 14.10
N THR A 579 -27.14 -21.08 13.78
CA THR A 579 -27.06 -22.51 13.45
C THR A 579 -26.23 -22.76 12.20
N ALA A 580 -26.47 -22.02 11.11
CA ALA A 580 -25.67 -22.14 9.89
C ALA A 580 -24.20 -21.79 10.15
N HIS A 581 -23.94 -20.75 10.95
CA HIS A 581 -22.59 -20.34 11.33
C HIS A 581 -21.87 -21.44 12.13
N ARG A 582 -22.53 -21.98 13.16
CA ARG A 582 -22.02 -23.13 13.91
C ARG A 582 -21.76 -24.34 13.01
N MET A 583 -22.70 -24.68 12.12
CA MET A 583 -22.59 -25.85 11.25
C MET A 583 -21.46 -25.71 10.22
N ASN A 584 -21.15 -24.49 9.77
CA ASN A 584 -19.97 -24.21 8.96
C ASN A 584 -18.68 -24.63 9.70
N HIS A 585 -18.47 -24.16 10.93
CA HIS A 585 -17.30 -24.55 11.73
C HIS A 585 -17.31 -26.03 12.13
N HIS A 586 -18.49 -26.62 12.36
CA HIS A 586 -18.63 -28.05 12.66
C HIS A 586 -18.26 -28.94 11.46
N LEU A 587 -18.67 -28.56 10.24
CA LEU A 587 -18.36 -29.27 9.00
C LEU A 587 -16.85 -29.45 8.83
N VAL A 588 -16.13 -28.35 9.05
CA VAL A 588 -14.67 -28.27 8.97
C VAL A 588 -13.97 -29.13 10.02
N SER A 589 -14.58 -29.23 11.20
CA SER A 589 -14.04 -29.96 12.36
C SER A 589 -14.38 -31.46 12.36
N GLY A 590 -14.72 -32.03 11.20
CA GLY A 590 -15.06 -33.45 11.03
C GLY A 590 -16.54 -33.80 11.25
N GLY A 591 -17.41 -32.80 11.46
CA GLY A 591 -18.83 -32.97 11.77
C GLY A 591 -19.76 -33.23 10.57
N ALA A 592 -19.24 -33.68 9.43
CA ALA A 592 -20.00 -33.78 8.18
C ALA A 592 -21.31 -34.59 8.33
N ASP A 593 -21.28 -35.71 9.05
CA ASP A 593 -22.47 -36.56 9.21
C ASP A 593 -23.58 -35.90 10.03
N ASP A 594 -23.22 -35.05 11.00
CA ASP A 594 -24.19 -34.27 11.78
C ASP A 594 -24.79 -33.14 10.95
N VAL A 595 -23.96 -32.48 10.13
CA VAL A 595 -24.40 -31.45 9.19
C VAL A 595 -25.38 -32.05 8.17
N VAL A 596 -25.07 -33.23 7.62
CA VAL A 596 -25.98 -33.96 6.72
C VAL A 596 -27.27 -34.33 7.43
N ARG A 597 -27.21 -34.78 8.69
CA ARG A 597 -28.41 -35.09 9.48
C ARG A 597 -29.28 -33.85 9.69
N HIS A 598 -28.67 -32.73 10.02
CA HIS A 598 -29.34 -31.42 10.16
C HIS A 598 -30.00 -31.01 8.85
N LEU A 599 -29.24 -30.95 7.75
CA LEU A 599 -29.76 -30.57 6.44
C LEU A 599 -30.89 -31.50 5.94
N ALA A 600 -30.77 -32.81 6.15
CA ALA A 600 -31.81 -33.75 5.75
C ALA A 600 -33.10 -33.57 6.59
N ALA A 601 -32.96 -33.23 7.87
CA ALA A 601 -34.10 -33.01 8.76
C ALA A 601 -34.81 -31.66 8.49
N THR A 602 -34.08 -30.65 8.03
CA THR A 602 -34.61 -29.29 7.85
C THR A 602 -35.08 -28.97 6.43
N LEU A 603 -34.85 -29.84 5.44
CA LEU A 603 -35.26 -29.58 4.05
C LEU A 603 -36.79 -29.47 3.85
N PRO A 604 -37.64 -30.36 4.40
CA PRO A 604 -39.07 -30.35 4.10
C PRO A 604 -39.76 -29.02 4.47
N GLY A 605 -40.53 -28.46 3.54
CA GLY A 605 -41.30 -27.23 3.74
C GLY A 605 -40.53 -25.91 3.63
N ARG A 606 -39.21 -25.95 3.39
CA ARG A 606 -38.35 -24.75 3.24
C ARG A 606 -37.20 -24.85 2.21
N PRO A 607 -37.41 -25.37 0.99
CA PRO A 607 -36.33 -25.58 0.01
C PRO A 607 -35.47 -24.33 -0.29
N ARG A 608 -36.07 -23.13 -0.33
CA ARG A 608 -35.34 -21.89 -0.67
C ARG A 608 -34.43 -21.42 0.46
N GLU A 609 -34.93 -21.35 1.69
CA GLU A 609 -34.10 -21.02 2.85
C GLU A 609 -33.03 -22.10 3.07
N TRP A 610 -33.38 -23.37 2.85
CA TRP A 610 -32.46 -24.49 2.97
C TRP A 610 -31.30 -24.43 1.97
N CYS A 611 -31.55 -24.07 0.70
CA CYS A 611 -30.48 -23.88 -0.27
C CYS A 611 -29.52 -22.76 0.13
N ALA A 612 -30.04 -21.66 0.69
CA ALA A 612 -29.20 -20.58 1.21
C ALA A 612 -28.36 -21.04 2.40
N GLU A 613 -28.96 -21.75 3.37
CA GLU A 613 -28.25 -22.33 4.52
C GLU A 613 -27.17 -23.32 4.08
N LEU A 614 -27.46 -24.20 3.11
CA LEU A 614 -26.49 -25.13 2.54
C LEU A 614 -25.28 -24.39 1.97
N LEU A 615 -25.50 -23.33 1.19
CA LEU A 615 -24.42 -22.52 0.64
C LEU A 615 -23.56 -21.88 1.73
N GLU A 616 -24.18 -21.36 2.80
CA GLU A 616 -23.48 -20.76 3.94
C GLU A 616 -22.63 -21.78 4.70
N ILE A 617 -23.19 -22.96 4.98
CA ILE A 617 -22.47 -24.05 5.65
C ILE A 617 -21.30 -24.56 4.79
N ALA A 618 -21.48 -24.66 3.48
CA ALA A 618 -20.50 -25.21 2.55
C ALA A 618 -19.31 -24.28 2.23
N GLN A 619 -19.26 -23.05 2.79
CA GLN A 619 -18.10 -22.15 2.63
C GLN A 619 -16.87 -22.55 3.46
N ALA A 620 -17.05 -23.53 4.34
CA ALA A 620 -16.02 -24.22 5.11
C ALA A 620 -14.69 -24.40 4.34
N PRO A 621 -13.55 -23.82 4.78
CA PRO A 621 -12.27 -24.07 4.11
C PRO A 621 -11.84 -25.54 4.27
N CYS A 622 -11.15 -26.11 3.29
CA CYS A 622 -10.55 -27.45 3.39
C CYS A 622 -9.09 -27.40 2.89
N PRO A 623 -8.15 -26.96 3.76
CA PRO A 623 -6.77 -26.66 3.37
C PRO A 623 -5.91 -27.88 3.08
N GLY A 624 -6.12 -29.02 3.74
CA GLY A 624 -5.27 -30.21 3.59
C GLY A 624 -5.98 -31.53 3.88
N GLY A 625 -5.23 -32.64 3.77
CA GLY A 625 -5.69 -34.00 3.98
C GLY A 625 -6.21 -34.72 2.72
N ALA A 626 -6.54 -36.00 2.87
CA ALA A 626 -7.16 -36.79 1.80
C ALA A 626 -8.58 -36.26 1.53
N ASP A 627 -8.76 -35.63 0.37
CA ASP A 627 -10.03 -35.01 0.00
C ASP A 627 -11.04 -36.04 -0.54
N ALA A 628 -11.86 -36.58 0.37
CA ALA A 628 -12.92 -37.53 0.02
C ALA A 628 -14.16 -36.87 -0.60
N ARG A 629 -14.24 -35.52 -0.67
CA ARG A 629 -15.48 -34.83 -1.08
C ARG A 629 -15.89 -35.17 -2.49
N ARG A 630 -14.93 -35.36 -3.42
CA ARG A 630 -15.25 -35.68 -4.82
C ARG A 630 -15.88 -37.07 -4.94
N VAL A 631 -15.29 -38.04 -4.25
CA VAL A 631 -15.74 -39.44 -4.22
C VAL A 631 -17.11 -39.54 -3.51
N ARG A 632 -17.32 -38.78 -2.42
CA ARG A 632 -18.62 -38.66 -1.76
C ARG A 632 -19.67 -38.00 -2.65
N ALA A 633 -19.35 -36.88 -3.32
CA ALA A 633 -20.26 -36.19 -4.24
C ALA A 633 -20.73 -37.07 -5.41
N GLN A 634 -19.86 -37.96 -5.90
CA GLN A 634 -20.18 -38.93 -6.96
C GLN A 634 -20.93 -40.17 -6.44
N GLY A 635 -21.14 -40.29 -5.12
CA GLY A 635 -21.81 -41.44 -4.51
C GLY A 635 -20.98 -42.73 -4.49
N LEU A 636 -19.65 -42.61 -4.62
CA LEU A 636 -18.74 -43.75 -4.60
C LEU A 636 -18.42 -44.22 -3.17
N VAL A 637 -18.75 -43.43 -2.15
CA VAL A 637 -18.73 -43.84 -0.74
C VAL A 637 -20.11 -44.35 -0.36
N SER A 638 -20.20 -45.60 0.11
CA SER A 638 -21.46 -46.16 0.60
C SER A 638 -21.82 -45.56 1.95
N LEU A 639 -23.00 -44.95 2.04
CA LEU A 639 -23.54 -44.35 3.25
C LEU A 639 -24.87 -45.01 3.59
N GLU A 640 -25.02 -45.52 4.80
CA GLU A 640 -26.24 -46.19 5.24
C GLU A 640 -27.33 -45.17 5.60
N GLY A 641 -28.59 -45.48 5.24
CA GLY A 641 -29.76 -44.69 5.62
C GLY A 641 -30.74 -44.36 4.50
N PRO A 642 -31.75 -43.51 4.77
CA PRO A 642 -32.78 -43.12 3.81
C PRO A 642 -32.22 -42.46 2.55
N ALA A 643 -32.93 -42.61 1.42
CA ALA A 643 -32.52 -42.04 0.14
C ALA A 643 -32.30 -40.52 0.20
N LEU A 644 -33.11 -39.80 0.98
CA LEU A 644 -32.98 -38.36 1.16
C LEU A 644 -31.64 -38.00 1.78
N ARG A 645 -31.26 -38.67 2.88
CA ARG A 645 -29.99 -38.44 3.58
C ARG A 645 -28.79 -38.69 2.67
N ARG A 646 -28.82 -39.75 1.86
CA ARG A 646 -27.74 -40.06 0.90
C ARG A 646 -27.60 -38.99 -0.18
N THR A 647 -28.71 -38.51 -0.73
CA THR A 647 -28.68 -37.46 -1.76
C THR A 647 -28.21 -36.12 -1.16
N VAL A 648 -28.62 -35.80 0.07
CA VAL A 648 -28.15 -34.60 0.79
C VAL A 648 -26.65 -34.68 1.10
N ASP A 649 -26.13 -35.84 1.49
CA ASP A 649 -24.67 -36.05 1.68
C ASP A 649 -23.91 -35.76 0.38
N GLN A 650 -24.33 -36.37 -0.73
CA GLN A 650 -23.71 -36.16 -2.05
C GLN A 650 -23.76 -34.68 -2.45
N LEU A 651 -24.91 -34.03 -2.24
CA LEU A 651 -25.12 -32.64 -2.59
C LEU A 651 -24.26 -31.70 -1.73
N LEU A 652 -24.18 -31.92 -0.41
CA LEU A 652 -23.31 -31.16 0.48
C LEU A 652 -21.86 -31.19 -0.02
N HIS A 653 -21.32 -32.37 -0.33
CA HIS A 653 -19.94 -32.51 -0.79
C HIS A 653 -19.72 -31.93 -2.18
N ALA A 654 -20.72 -31.99 -3.07
CA ALA A 654 -20.68 -31.35 -4.38
C ALA A 654 -20.64 -29.81 -4.25
N VAL A 655 -21.53 -29.24 -3.44
CA VAL A 655 -21.58 -27.80 -3.16
C VAL A 655 -20.31 -27.33 -2.47
N TRP A 656 -19.85 -28.08 -1.47
CA TRP A 656 -18.62 -27.76 -0.74
C TRP A 656 -17.38 -27.74 -1.65
N LEU A 657 -17.29 -28.65 -2.63
CA LEU A 657 -16.24 -28.58 -3.64
C LEU A 657 -16.37 -27.39 -4.60
N CYS A 658 -17.60 -27.00 -4.96
CA CYS A 658 -17.84 -25.82 -5.79
C CYS A 658 -17.53 -24.52 -5.04
N GLU A 659 -17.72 -24.50 -3.72
CA GLU A 659 -17.36 -23.37 -2.85
C GLU A 659 -15.86 -23.35 -2.51
N GLU A 660 -15.16 -24.49 -2.55
CA GLU A 660 -13.69 -24.57 -2.42
C GLU A 660 -13.00 -24.14 -3.71
N ARG A 661 -12.69 -22.84 -3.78
CA ARG A 661 -12.24 -22.15 -5.00
C ARG A 661 -10.78 -22.41 -5.38
N THR A 662 -10.08 -23.24 -4.60
CA THR A 662 -8.68 -23.61 -4.82
C THR A 662 -8.51 -24.94 -5.56
N ARG A 663 -9.60 -25.68 -5.80
CA ARG A 663 -9.58 -26.96 -6.53
C ARG A 663 -10.40 -26.88 -7.82
N PRO A 664 -9.93 -27.49 -8.92
CA PRO A 664 -10.69 -27.53 -10.16
C PRO A 664 -11.83 -28.54 -10.05
N THR A 665 -13.08 -28.09 -10.18
CA THR A 665 -14.28 -28.94 -10.13
C THR A 665 -14.61 -29.61 -11.47
N GLY A 666 -14.37 -28.92 -12.58
CA GLY A 666 -14.62 -29.42 -13.94
C GLY A 666 -16.11 -29.45 -14.33
N SER A 667 -16.40 -29.75 -15.61
CA SER A 667 -17.76 -29.86 -16.13
C SER A 667 -18.52 -31.08 -15.60
N GLU A 668 -17.79 -32.07 -15.10
CA GLU A 668 -18.37 -33.24 -14.43
C GLU A 668 -19.12 -32.85 -13.16
N MET A 669 -18.51 -32.05 -12.27
CA MET A 669 -19.15 -31.64 -11.03
C MET A 669 -20.40 -30.79 -11.28
N ALA A 670 -20.42 -29.97 -12.34
CA ALA A 670 -21.61 -29.24 -12.74
C ALA A 670 -22.78 -30.17 -13.12
N ARG A 671 -22.50 -31.30 -13.80
CA ARG A 671 -23.51 -32.32 -14.12
C ARG A 671 -23.96 -33.09 -12.88
N THR A 672 -23.02 -33.45 -11.98
CA THR A 672 -23.34 -34.09 -10.70
C THR A 672 -24.26 -33.21 -9.88
N LEU A 673 -23.95 -31.92 -9.75
CA LEU A 673 -24.77 -30.95 -9.02
C LEU A 673 -26.20 -30.84 -9.59
N ALA A 674 -26.32 -30.73 -10.92
CA ALA A 674 -27.61 -30.69 -11.60
C ALA A 674 -28.43 -31.96 -11.32
N GLY A 675 -27.83 -33.15 -11.52
CA GLY A 675 -28.52 -34.42 -11.34
C GLY A 675 -28.94 -34.69 -9.89
N LEU A 676 -28.18 -34.21 -8.90
CA LEU A 676 -28.54 -34.34 -7.48
C LEU A 676 -29.73 -33.46 -7.11
N LEU A 677 -29.75 -32.20 -7.57
CA LEU A 677 -30.88 -31.29 -7.32
C LEU A 677 -32.14 -31.72 -8.08
N GLU A 678 -32.00 -32.20 -9.31
CA GLU A 678 -33.11 -32.77 -10.09
C GLU A 678 -33.68 -34.02 -9.40
N ARG A 679 -32.81 -34.90 -8.88
CA ARG A 679 -33.23 -36.06 -8.08
C ARG A 679 -33.98 -35.63 -6.82
N LEU A 680 -33.54 -34.61 -6.09
CA LEU A 680 -34.27 -34.11 -4.93
C LEU A 680 -35.64 -33.54 -5.34
N SER A 681 -35.73 -32.90 -6.51
CA SER A 681 -36.98 -32.24 -6.94
C SER A 681 -38.15 -33.20 -7.22
N ILE A 682 -37.85 -34.48 -7.44
CA ILE A 682 -38.84 -35.54 -7.69
C ILE A 682 -39.10 -36.45 -6.47
N MET A 683 -38.49 -36.16 -5.31
CA MET A 683 -38.71 -36.92 -4.09
C MET A 683 -40.00 -36.50 -3.38
N GLU A 684 -40.59 -37.41 -2.59
CA GLU A 684 -41.78 -37.15 -1.81
C GLU A 684 -41.46 -36.37 -0.52
N PHE A 685 -41.36 -35.04 -0.62
CA PHE A 685 -41.37 -34.12 0.53
C PHE A 685 -41.99 -32.76 0.14
N ASP A 686 -42.43 -32.00 1.14
CA ASP A 686 -43.08 -30.70 0.94
C ASP A 686 -42.10 -29.67 0.32
N GLY A 687 -42.51 -29.06 -0.80
CA GLY A 687 -41.70 -28.09 -1.54
C GLY A 687 -40.68 -28.67 -2.55
N ALA A 688 -40.62 -29.99 -2.78
CA ALA A 688 -39.59 -30.61 -3.65
C ALA A 688 -39.45 -29.94 -5.04
N GLY A 689 -40.55 -29.58 -5.69
CA GLY A 689 -40.56 -28.93 -7.00
C GLY A 689 -39.84 -27.57 -7.08
N ASP A 690 -39.63 -26.89 -5.94
CA ASP A 690 -38.97 -25.57 -5.90
C ASP A 690 -37.45 -25.62 -6.12
N LEU A 691 -36.84 -26.82 -6.17
CA LEU A 691 -35.40 -26.99 -6.38
C LEU A 691 -34.97 -26.90 -7.86
N GLY A 692 -35.91 -27.02 -8.81
CA GLY A 692 -35.62 -27.01 -10.25
C GLY A 692 -34.89 -25.75 -10.75
N PRO A 693 -35.35 -24.51 -10.42
CA PRO A 693 -34.65 -23.28 -10.79
C PRO A 693 -33.22 -23.23 -10.25
N THR A 694 -33.02 -23.65 -8.99
CA THR A 694 -31.70 -23.70 -8.34
C THR A 694 -30.74 -24.64 -9.08
N ALA A 695 -31.23 -25.78 -9.56
CA ALA A 695 -30.42 -26.74 -10.35
C ALA A 695 -29.84 -26.11 -11.62
N THR A 696 -30.65 -25.30 -12.32
CA THR A 696 -30.22 -24.61 -13.55
C THR A 696 -29.21 -23.51 -13.25
N GLU A 697 -29.48 -22.69 -12.24
CA GLU A 697 -28.58 -21.60 -11.84
C GLU A 697 -27.21 -22.14 -11.39
N TRP A 698 -27.21 -23.06 -10.42
CA TRP A 698 -25.97 -23.55 -9.82
C TRP A 698 -25.11 -24.34 -10.80
N SER A 699 -25.71 -25.16 -11.66
CA SER A 699 -24.96 -25.88 -12.70
C SER A 699 -24.32 -24.92 -13.71
N GLY A 700 -25.01 -23.85 -14.09
CA GLY A 700 -24.46 -22.78 -14.92
C GLY A 700 -23.26 -22.08 -14.27
N LEU A 701 -23.33 -21.78 -12.97
CA LEU A 701 -22.21 -21.20 -12.23
C LEU A 701 -21.02 -22.17 -12.13
N ALA A 702 -21.26 -23.41 -11.74
CA ALA A 702 -20.24 -24.44 -11.60
C ALA A 702 -19.53 -24.74 -12.94
N ALA A 703 -20.27 -24.82 -14.04
CA ALA A 703 -19.70 -25.05 -15.38
C ALA A 703 -18.72 -23.93 -15.80
N ASN A 704 -18.99 -22.70 -15.35
CA ASN A 704 -18.14 -21.54 -15.59
C ASN A 704 -17.06 -21.33 -14.50
N GLN A 705 -16.94 -22.27 -13.54
CA GLN A 705 -16.03 -22.16 -12.38
C GLN A 705 -16.23 -20.87 -11.57
N ARG A 706 -17.49 -20.45 -11.45
CA ARG A 706 -17.89 -19.31 -10.63
C ARG A 706 -18.41 -19.84 -9.28
N PRO A 707 -18.19 -19.11 -8.18
CA PRO A 707 -18.75 -19.50 -6.89
C PRO A 707 -20.28 -19.51 -6.96
N LEU A 708 -20.91 -20.45 -6.26
CA LEU A 708 -22.36 -20.51 -6.14
C LEU A 708 -22.83 -19.39 -5.21
N LEU A 709 -22.09 -19.15 -4.12
CA LEU A 709 -22.29 -18.02 -3.23
C LEU A 709 -21.22 -16.93 -3.45
N ARG A 710 -21.62 -15.85 -4.13
CA ARG A 710 -20.70 -14.75 -4.49
C ARG A 710 -20.36 -13.87 -3.28
N CYS A 711 -19.13 -13.38 -3.28
CA CYS A 711 -18.69 -12.27 -2.45
C CYS A 711 -17.90 -11.27 -3.29
N SER A 712 -17.77 -10.03 -2.79
CA SER A 712 -16.81 -9.03 -3.31
C SER A 712 -15.40 -9.61 -3.51
N CYS A 713 -14.97 -10.45 -2.56
CA CYS A 713 -13.68 -11.12 -2.54
C CYS A 713 -13.44 -12.10 -3.70
N THR A 714 -14.48 -12.53 -4.41
CA THR A 714 -14.39 -13.54 -5.47
C THR A 714 -15.14 -13.18 -6.73
N ASP A 715 -15.67 -11.97 -6.81
CA ASP A 715 -16.37 -11.48 -7.99
C ASP A 715 -15.51 -11.53 -9.25
N GLN A 716 -14.19 -11.42 -9.09
CA GLN A 716 -13.24 -11.46 -10.20
C GLN A 716 -12.83 -12.88 -10.62
N LEU A 717 -13.17 -13.91 -9.83
CA LEU A 717 -12.89 -15.31 -10.16
C LEU A 717 -13.79 -15.76 -11.32
N GLY A 718 -13.20 -16.39 -12.34
CA GLY A 718 -13.92 -16.90 -13.51
C GLY A 718 -14.32 -15.86 -14.56
N ARG A 719 -14.21 -14.54 -14.29
CA ARG A 719 -14.50 -13.46 -15.27
C ARG A 719 -13.36 -13.20 -16.27
N ARG A 720 -12.15 -13.70 -15.99
CA ARG A 720 -10.90 -13.37 -16.72
C ARG A 720 -10.40 -14.48 -17.66
N ARG A 721 -11.29 -15.34 -18.16
CA ARG A 721 -10.94 -16.42 -19.10
C ARG A 721 -10.95 -15.98 -20.55
#